data_AF-A0A7V3SR06-F1
#
_entry.id   AF-A0A7V3SR06-F1
#
_cell.length_a   1.000
_cell.length_b   1.000
_cell.length_c   1.000
_cell.angle_alpha   90.00
_cell.angle_beta   90.00
_cell.angle_gamma   90.00
#
_symmetry.space_group_name_H-M   'P 1'
#
loop_
_entity.id
_entity.type
_entity.pdbx_description
1 polymer ?
#
loop_
_entity_poly.entity_id
_entity_poly.type
_entity_poly.pdbx_seq_one_letter_code
_entity_poly.pdbx_strand_id
1 'polypeptide(L)'
;MLERIGRWLWLYLIVPFTIISSYGFCGDPLVIHPATGRSIVWGDSTAIPYWIDNGPLGALSNDAARSIVEKMMEVWSSVDTASVGFQFQGYLPEDVTAHEFPDYLAMVGCGASSRGDIPKDVVPIIFDSDGSIIDLLMGEGASYSIGGISTLRCFTGSADDPRNIYQGMVILNGGFIDGKGIDEGSPADIPLNVFAGIILHELGHLLGLDHSYANDWVYDGIARGDLDSSYARYLPVMFPMVLRSSPASTSLRPDDIAAISSLYPSAGYASLGSIVGEVVSDTYGEIKGGNVVARRIDDPLCEAFSSVTGKRCVPLIDGDGKLDFNSMACGDQGLYGDFRLEGLPPGEYTVEVSNISDAWITDTPSLSLKYSPLFETEFYNEGDKGDGESGDEKSIIHLGASEEVDGIDISVKVLKDGDKEEGDFSFEFEEGKSSRCVLDSPDIMKWLDDVSNGAVAPTLSEYNGIGRGVGMDGGGCTLVRAPADSRKARPSWYVIPYVIAYVFFRASSSIRTRRVLHTLLLVAPLVLLMPALLLATSVVPSTLEEMSLKAGKIFYGRCIKVEQGFDENGLPAIFVKYSVERGIKGVSGGEVEFKVFGEDLGSRSTLDGSLPFREGEEDVLFLYKESRLGFTSPVGIWQGRFRVVGEGSAKRVVMPKGVAFPEGRAGYKSVGTGTIVTPDGLLDLVSHILKGAE
;
A
#
# COMPACT_ATOMS: atom_id res chain seq x y z
N MET A 1 8.99 -67.69 -16.98
CA MET A 1 9.34 -68.81 -16.08
C MET A 1 10.26 -68.24 -15.02
N LEU A 2 9.81 -67.62 -13.93
CA LEU A 2 8.52 -67.60 -13.21
C LEU A 2 8.00 -66.13 -13.14
N GLU A 3 6.84 -65.74 -13.69
CA GLU A 3 5.45 -65.89 -13.18
C GLU A 3 5.28 -65.49 -11.71
N ARG A 4 4.65 -64.32 -11.43
CA ARG A 4 3.20 -64.08 -11.16
C ARG A 4 2.73 -64.64 -9.80
N ILE A 5 2.08 -63.77 -9.02
CA ILE A 5 1.24 -63.91 -7.79
C ILE A 5 1.78 -62.88 -6.77
N GLY A 6 1.03 -61.91 -6.22
CA GLY A 6 -0.41 -61.72 -6.21
C GLY A 6 -0.75 -60.27 -5.82
N ARG A 7 -1.95 -59.91 -6.26
CA ARG A 7 -2.65 -58.65 -6.10
C ARG A 7 -3.58 -58.82 -4.88
N TRP A 8 -3.72 -57.78 -4.06
CA TRP A 8 -4.78 -57.52 -3.03
C TRP A 8 -4.53 -57.90 -1.55
N LEU A 9 -4.95 -56.95 -0.69
CA LEU A 9 -5.05 -56.90 0.79
C LEU A 9 -3.71 -56.64 1.51
N TRP A 10 -3.42 -55.44 2.02
CA TRP A 10 -4.24 -54.68 2.97
C TRP A 10 -4.26 -53.17 2.69
N LEU A 11 -5.47 -52.66 2.44
CA LEU A 11 -5.94 -51.38 2.96
C LEU A 11 -6.17 -51.55 4.47
N TYR A 12 -5.62 -50.66 5.29
CA TYR A 12 -6.31 -49.87 6.32
C TYR A 12 -5.32 -49.35 7.39
N LEU A 13 -5.43 -48.03 7.65
CA LEU A 13 -4.90 -47.23 8.78
C LEU A 13 -3.41 -46.84 8.62
N ILE A 14 -2.99 -45.58 8.42
CA ILE A 14 -3.46 -44.30 8.94
C ILE A 14 -3.08 -43.17 7.95
N VAL A 15 -4.05 -42.38 7.50
CA VAL A 15 -3.94 -40.96 7.14
C VAL A 15 -4.95 -40.27 8.09
N PRO A 16 -4.72 -39.09 8.69
CA PRO A 16 -3.89 -37.98 8.21
C PRO A 16 -2.94 -37.37 9.26
N PHE A 17 -1.92 -36.63 8.81
CA PHE A 17 -1.62 -35.25 9.27
C PHE A 17 -0.35 -34.76 8.55
N THR A 18 -0.55 -34.34 7.30
CA THR A 18 0.24 -33.26 6.70
C THR A 18 -0.75 -32.43 5.91
N ILE A 19 -1.55 -31.63 6.62
CA ILE A 19 -2.10 -30.41 6.04
C ILE A 19 -0.87 -29.50 5.93
N ILE A 20 -0.34 -29.37 4.72
CA ILE A 20 0.54 -28.26 4.42
C ILE A 20 -0.40 -27.06 4.38
N SER A 21 -0.29 -26.21 5.40
CA SER A 21 -0.96 -24.92 5.49
C SER A 21 -0.56 -24.08 4.27
N SER A 22 -1.51 -23.86 3.37
CA SER A 22 -1.46 -22.85 2.32
C SER A 22 -1.68 -21.46 2.92
N TYR A 23 -1.19 -20.41 2.26
CA TYR A 23 -1.18 -19.04 2.78
C TYR A 23 -1.79 -18.03 1.80
N GLY A 24 -2.24 -16.90 2.35
CA GLY A 24 -2.95 -15.81 1.69
C GLY A 24 -3.41 -14.78 2.71
N PHE A 25 -4.00 -13.68 2.26
CA PHE A 25 -4.07 -12.45 3.05
C PHE A 25 -5.30 -11.61 2.68
N CYS A 26 -6.28 -11.40 3.59
CA CYS A 26 -7.18 -10.23 3.48
C CYS A 26 -6.38 -8.97 3.70
N GLY A 27 -6.67 -7.85 3.06
CA GLY A 27 -5.75 -6.69 3.03
C GLY A 27 -4.44 -7.09 2.38
N ASP A 28 -4.28 -6.68 1.13
CA ASP A 28 -3.25 -7.28 0.28
C ASP A 28 -1.84 -7.05 0.85
N PRO A 29 -0.94 -8.04 0.76
CA PRO A 29 0.43 -7.88 1.19
C PRO A 29 1.16 -6.98 0.19
N LEU A 30 2.05 -6.14 0.70
CA LEU A 30 2.86 -5.26 -0.12
C LEU A 30 3.85 -6.05 -0.99
N VAL A 31 4.36 -7.18 -0.48
CA VAL A 31 5.37 -8.02 -1.15
C VAL A 31 5.06 -9.49 -0.98
N ILE A 32 5.11 -10.23 -2.09
CA ILE A 32 4.94 -11.68 -2.12
C ILE A 32 6.20 -12.33 -2.72
N HIS A 33 6.52 -13.54 -2.26
CA HIS A 33 7.62 -14.32 -2.79
C HIS A 33 7.26 -14.90 -4.18
N PRO A 34 8.08 -14.66 -5.22
CA PRO A 34 7.76 -15.05 -6.61
C PRO A 34 7.53 -16.55 -6.82
N ALA A 35 8.36 -17.41 -6.20
CA ALA A 35 8.23 -18.85 -6.35
C ALA A 35 7.22 -19.52 -5.40
N THR A 36 6.92 -18.92 -4.23
CA THR A 36 6.13 -19.61 -3.19
C THR A 36 4.76 -18.99 -2.93
N GLY A 37 4.50 -17.77 -3.43
CA GLY A 37 3.25 -17.06 -3.17
C GLY A 37 3.10 -16.60 -1.72
N ARG A 38 4.14 -16.71 -0.89
CA ARG A 38 4.11 -16.30 0.53
C ARG A 38 4.41 -14.82 0.67
N SER A 39 3.69 -14.12 1.54
CA SER A 39 4.05 -12.74 1.91
C SER A 39 5.44 -12.67 2.53
N ILE A 40 6.16 -11.62 2.16
CA ILE A 40 7.43 -11.27 2.76
C ILE A 40 7.15 -10.38 3.96
N VAL A 41 7.58 -10.84 5.13
CA VAL A 41 7.33 -10.18 6.42
C VAL A 41 8.64 -9.84 7.12
N TRP A 42 8.60 -9.07 8.20
CA TRP A 42 9.75 -8.97 9.10
C TRP A 42 10.08 -10.37 9.64
N GLY A 43 11.37 -10.70 9.73
CA GLY A 43 11.81 -12.05 10.09
C GLY A 43 11.49 -12.46 11.54
N ASP A 44 12.00 -13.62 11.98
CA ASP A 44 11.71 -14.27 13.27
C ASP A 44 11.92 -13.42 14.55
N SER A 45 12.39 -12.17 14.44
CA SER A 45 12.46 -11.23 15.55
C SER A 45 11.05 -10.69 15.86
N THR A 46 10.47 -11.12 16.98
CA THR A 46 9.14 -10.68 17.45
C THR A 46 9.11 -9.25 17.99
N ALA A 47 10.02 -8.38 17.51
CA ALA A 47 10.00 -6.94 17.69
C ALA A 47 10.88 -6.25 16.62
N ILE A 48 10.29 -5.32 15.85
CA ILE A 48 10.97 -4.52 14.81
C ILE A 48 11.74 -3.38 15.50
N PRO A 49 13.08 -3.34 15.39
CA PRO A 49 13.89 -2.28 15.99
C PRO A 49 13.71 -0.95 15.24
N TYR A 50 13.52 0.14 15.98
CA TYR A 50 13.37 1.48 15.38
C TYR A 50 14.11 2.56 16.15
N TRP A 51 14.49 3.62 15.42
CA TRP A 51 15.00 4.88 15.95
C TRP A 51 14.03 6.01 15.62
N ILE A 52 13.91 6.95 16.54
CA ILE A 52 13.09 8.17 16.36
C ILE A 52 14.02 9.32 15.99
N ASP A 53 13.55 10.22 15.13
CA ASP A 53 14.18 11.52 14.88
C ASP A 53 14.55 12.25 16.18
N ASN A 54 15.56 13.11 16.16
CA ASN A 54 15.92 13.91 17.34
C ASN A 54 15.17 15.27 17.39
N GLY A 55 14.45 15.63 16.32
CA GLY A 55 13.70 16.87 16.14
C GLY A 55 12.23 16.81 16.59
N PRO A 56 11.49 17.93 16.51
CA PRO A 56 10.05 17.99 16.75
C PRO A 56 9.24 17.44 15.56
N LEU A 57 7.92 17.34 15.72
CA LEU A 57 6.99 17.03 14.62
C LEU A 57 5.88 18.09 14.59
N GLY A 58 6.03 19.09 13.72
CA GLY A 58 5.12 20.23 13.67
C GLY A 58 5.17 21.02 14.97
N ALA A 59 4.00 21.19 15.61
CA ALA A 59 3.91 21.85 16.92
C ALA A 59 4.23 20.91 18.10
N LEU A 60 4.39 19.60 17.86
CA LEU A 60 4.66 18.63 18.91
C LEU A 60 6.14 18.60 19.28
N SER A 61 6.41 18.49 20.58
CA SER A 61 7.76 18.13 21.04
C SER A 61 8.12 16.71 20.57
N ASN A 62 9.42 16.42 20.52
CA ASN A 62 9.91 15.09 20.18
C ASN A 62 9.28 13.99 21.06
N ASP A 63 9.21 14.22 22.38
CA ASP A 63 8.62 13.27 23.33
C ASP A 63 7.11 13.03 23.06
N ALA A 64 6.37 14.10 22.74
CA ALA A 64 4.96 13.99 22.40
C ALA A 64 4.76 13.22 21.09
N ALA A 65 5.50 13.58 20.04
CA ALA A 65 5.46 12.90 18.74
C ALA A 65 5.80 11.41 18.86
N ARG A 66 6.89 11.09 19.57
CA ARG A 66 7.27 9.72 19.89
C ARG A 66 6.16 8.95 20.60
N SER A 67 5.52 9.57 21.60
CA SER A 67 4.45 8.89 22.37
C SER A 67 3.26 8.50 21.48
N ILE A 68 2.94 9.30 20.45
CA ILE A 68 1.89 8.99 19.47
C ILE A 68 2.32 7.84 18.57
N VAL A 69 3.55 7.84 18.06
CA VAL A 69 4.10 6.72 17.29
C VAL A 69 4.04 5.42 18.10
N GLU A 70 4.49 5.43 19.34
CA GLU A 70 4.45 4.27 20.24
C GLU A 70 3.01 3.80 20.51
N LYS A 71 2.05 4.73 20.65
CA LYS A 71 0.64 4.38 20.83
C LYS A 71 0.04 3.72 19.58
N MET A 72 0.37 4.19 18.38
CA MET A 72 -0.11 3.58 17.14
C MET A 72 0.55 2.23 16.87
N MET A 73 1.83 2.06 17.26
CA MET A 73 2.47 0.74 17.32
C MET A 73 1.74 -0.22 18.27
N GLU A 74 1.29 0.28 19.43
CA GLU A 74 0.51 -0.51 20.39
C GLU A 74 -0.80 -1.01 19.75
N VAL A 75 -1.52 -0.16 19.01
CA VAL A 75 -2.76 -0.53 18.30
C VAL A 75 -2.52 -1.76 17.41
N TRP A 76 -1.49 -1.75 16.56
CA TRP A 76 -1.13 -2.92 15.74
C TRP A 76 -0.72 -4.15 16.57
N SER A 77 0.09 -3.97 17.61
CA SER A 77 0.54 -5.07 18.47
C SER A 77 -0.54 -5.65 19.38
N SER A 78 -1.70 -4.99 19.50
CA SER A 78 -2.82 -5.39 20.35
C SER A 78 -3.80 -6.36 19.67
N VAL A 79 -3.59 -6.67 18.38
CA VAL A 79 -4.43 -7.59 17.63
C VAL A 79 -4.20 -9.02 18.10
N ASP A 80 -5.19 -9.62 18.77
CA ASP A 80 -5.09 -10.95 19.40
C ASP A 80 -4.75 -12.07 18.40
N THR A 81 -5.14 -11.90 17.13
CA THR A 81 -4.91 -12.86 16.04
C THR A 81 -3.59 -12.64 15.30
N ALA A 82 -2.82 -11.61 15.67
CA ALA A 82 -1.52 -11.29 15.11
C ALA A 82 -0.40 -11.31 16.18
N SER A 83 0.84 -11.49 15.76
CA SER A 83 2.03 -11.52 16.62
C SER A 83 3.11 -10.61 16.06
N VAL A 84 2.94 -9.31 16.27
CA VAL A 84 3.91 -8.28 15.90
C VAL A 84 4.31 -7.42 17.09
N GLY A 85 5.52 -6.88 17.05
CA GLY A 85 6.03 -6.00 18.09
C GLY A 85 7.03 -4.99 17.53
N PHE A 86 7.35 -4.01 18.35
CA PHE A 86 8.30 -2.95 18.03
C PHE A 86 9.27 -2.75 19.19
N GLN A 87 10.50 -2.36 18.90
CA GLN A 87 11.53 -2.14 19.90
C GLN A 87 12.23 -0.80 19.68
N PHE A 88 12.00 0.15 20.60
CA PHE A 88 12.74 1.39 20.62
C PHE A 88 14.23 1.12 20.91
N GLN A 89 15.11 1.54 20.00
CA GLN A 89 16.55 1.35 20.10
C GLN A 89 17.33 2.65 20.36
N GLY A 90 16.65 3.80 20.38
CA GLY A 90 17.29 5.10 20.56
C GLY A 90 16.80 6.16 19.57
N TYR A 91 17.56 7.24 19.50
CA TYR A 91 17.29 8.37 18.62
C TYR A 91 18.28 8.39 17.46
N LEU A 92 17.87 9.00 16.35
CA LEU A 92 18.79 9.46 15.33
C LEU A 92 19.81 10.43 15.95
N PRO A 93 21.04 10.47 15.42
CA PRO A 93 22.11 11.30 15.98
C PRO A 93 21.86 12.81 15.82
N GLU A 94 20.87 13.19 15.02
CA GLU A 94 20.49 14.57 14.71
C GLU A 94 18.99 14.69 14.38
N ASP A 95 18.53 15.92 14.29
CA ASP A 95 17.23 16.29 13.73
C ASP A 95 17.35 16.25 12.20
N VAL A 96 16.62 15.34 11.55
CA VAL A 96 16.72 15.17 10.10
C VAL A 96 15.75 16.13 9.42
N THR A 97 16.29 17.22 8.88
CA THR A 97 15.52 18.15 8.05
C THR A 97 15.77 17.88 6.57
N ALA A 98 15.09 18.61 5.68
CA ALA A 98 15.42 18.56 4.25
C ALA A 98 16.90 18.89 3.96
N HIS A 99 17.65 19.54 4.84
CA HIS A 99 19.08 19.78 4.67
C HIS A 99 19.92 18.51 4.80
N GLU A 100 19.69 17.72 5.85
CA GLU A 100 20.40 16.48 6.20
C GLU A 100 19.85 15.25 5.46
N PHE A 101 18.56 15.26 5.08
CA PHE A 101 17.90 14.12 4.44
C PHE A 101 18.63 13.52 3.23
N PRO A 102 19.37 14.28 2.39
CA PRO A 102 20.24 13.71 1.37
C PRO A 102 21.19 12.60 1.85
N ASP A 103 21.62 12.61 3.12
CA ASP A 103 22.46 11.56 3.70
C ASP A 103 21.69 10.26 4.07
N TYR A 104 20.36 10.35 4.08
CA TYR A 104 19.41 9.28 4.39
C TYR A 104 18.78 8.69 3.14
N LEU A 105 18.83 9.40 2.00
CA LEU A 105 18.24 8.98 0.72
C LEU A 105 18.65 7.57 0.28
N ALA A 106 19.90 7.17 0.52
CA ALA A 106 20.35 5.83 0.17
C ALA A 106 19.59 4.73 0.94
N MET A 107 19.12 5.00 2.16
CA MET A 107 18.30 4.07 2.93
C MET A 107 16.89 3.90 2.35
N VAL A 108 16.39 4.91 1.64
CA VAL A 108 15.16 4.78 0.84
C VAL A 108 15.33 3.70 -0.24
N GLY A 109 16.55 3.35 -0.67
CA GLY A 109 16.84 2.35 -1.70
C GLY A 109 17.75 1.19 -1.28
N CYS A 110 17.64 0.71 -0.04
CA CYS A 110 18.42 -0.42 0.52
C CYS A 110 19.93 -0.23 0.68
N GLY A 111 20.39 0.99 0.41
CA GLY A 111 21.71 1.46 0.75
C GLY A 111 21.91 1.57 2.26
N ALA A 112 23.17 1.60 2.67
CA ALA A 112 23.49 2.18 3.97
C ALA A 112 23.37 3.70 3.84
N SER A 113 23.00 4.38 4.92
CA SER A 113 23.15 5.85 4.96
C SER A 113 24.59 6.23 4.64
N SER A 114 24.79 7.32 3.89
CA SER A 114 26.12 7.89 3.62
C SER A 114 26.80 8.39 4.88
N ARG A 115 26.03 8.64 5.95
CA ARG A 115 26.50 9.01 7.28
C ARG A 115 27.23 7.86 8.00
N GLY A 116 26.92 6.61 7.64
CA GLY A 116 27.64 5.41 8.07
C GLY A 116 27.40 4.96 9.51
N ASP A 117 26.48 5.60 10.23
CA ASP A 117 26.18 5.40 11.65
C ASP A 117 24.80 4.80 11.94
N ILE A 118 23.92 4.69 10.92
CA ILE A 118 22.60 4.04 11.05
C ILE A 118 22.70 2.58 10.60
N PRO A 119 22.46 1.60 11.50
CA PRO A 119 22.42 0.20 11.12
C PRO A 119 21.31 -0.06 10.10
N LYS A 120 21.57 -0.93 9.12
CA LYS A 120 20.57 -1.30 8.09
C LYS A 120 19.38 -2.04 8.67
N ASP A 121 19.54 -2.66 9.82
CA ASP A 121 18.53 -3.46 10.52
C ASP A 121 17.74 -2.65 11.54
N VAL A 122 17.80 -1.31 11.51
CA VAL A 122 16.98 -0.41 12.35
C VAL A 122 16.14 0.49 11.45
N VAL A 123 14.86 0.64 11.79
CA VAL A 123 13.93 1.52 11.07
C VAL A 123 14.04 2.96 11.58
N PRO A 124 14.54 3.93 10.81
CA PRO A 124 14.38 5.35 11.13
C PRO A 124 12.93 5.79 10.94
N ILE A 125 12.39 6.46 11.96
CA ILE A 125 11.13 7.21 11.90
C ILE A 125 11.50 8.69 11.96
N ILE A 126 11.43 9.35 10.81
CA ILE A 126 11.84 10.74 10.60
C ILE A 126 10.62 11.65 10.79
N PHE A 127 10.82 12.73 11.54
CA PHE A 127 9.82 13.76 11.72
C PHE A 127 10.12 14.92 10.77
N ASP A 128 9.46 14.94 9.62
CA ASP A 128 9.53 16.03 8.67
C ASP A 128 8.72 17.21 9.20
N SER A 129 9.28 17.95 10.16
CA SER A 129 8.55 18.88 11.01
C SER A 129 7.80 19.98 10.26
N ASP A 130 8.24 20.34 9.05
CA ASP A 130 7.65 21.39 8.22
C ASP A 130 7.22 20.90 6.82
N GLY A 131 7.32 19.59 6.55
CA GLY A 131 6.97 19.01 5.25
C GLY A 131 8.05 19.19 4.16
N SER A 132 9.19 19.80 4.48
CA SER A 132 10.21 20.11 3.48
C SER A 132 10.92 18.87 2.91
N ILE A 133 10.95 17.74 3.62
CA ILE A 133 11.47 16.47 3.08
C ILE A 133 10.51 15.90 2.03
N ILE A 134 9.21 15.96 2.28
CA ILE A 134 8.20 15.57 1.29
C ILE A 134 8.31 16.46 0.06
N ASP A 135 8.45 17.78 0.22
CA ASP A 135 8.65 18.70 -0.91
C ASP A 135 9.95 18.41 -1.68
N LEU A 136 11.00 17.99 -0.97
CA LEU A 136 12.28 17.60 -1.57
C LEU A 136 12.13 16.39 -2.50
N LEU A 137 11.35 15.39 -2.08
CA LEU A 137 11.13 14.14 -2.80
C LEU A 137 10.08 14.27 -3.91
N MET A 138 8.97 14.95 -3.64
CA MET A 138 7.76 14.87 -4.48
C MET A 138 7.46 16.18 -5.25
N GLY A 139 8.25 17.23 -5.04
CA GLY A 139 8.08 18.54 -5.67
C GLY A 139 7.60 19.60 -4.67
N GLU A 140 7.94 20.86 -4.94
CA GLU A 140 7.59 22.00 -4.07
C GLU A 140 6.06 22.17 -3.99
N GLY A 141 5.52 21.97 -2.79
CA GLY A 141 4.08 22.01 -2.48
C GLY A 141 3.43 20.64 -2.27
N ALA A 142 4.17 19.53 -2.44
CA ALA A 142 3.68 18.18 -2.17
C ALA A 142 3.32 17.93 -0.71
N SER A 143 4.01 18.62 0.22
CA SER A 143 3.71 18.67 1.65
C SER A 143 2.28 19.07 1.97
N TYR A 144 1.58 19.75 1.05
CA TYR A 144 0.18 20.15 1.24
C TYR A 144 -0.85 19.03 1.06
N SER A 145 -0.41 17.88 0.54
CA SER A 145 -1.31 16.79 0.17
C SER A 145 -0.83 15.42 0.66
N ILE A 146 0.41 15.26 1.12
CA ILE A 146 0.97 13.97 1.54
C ILE A 146 1.20 13.98 3.06
N GLY A 147 0.50 13.12 3.79
CA GLY A 147 0.54 13.05 5.26
C GLY A 147 1.75 12.31 5.81
N GLY A 148 2.23 11.31 5.08
CA GLY A 148 3.39 10.51 5.43
C GLY A 148 3.88 9.68 4.26
N ILE A 149 5.06 9.11 4.43
CA ILE A 149 5.66 8.16 3.50
C ILE A 149 6.24 7.00 4.31
N SER A 150 5.84 5.78 3.98
CA SER A 150 6.44 4.56 4.51
C SER A 150 7.14 3.81 3.39
N THR A 151 8.35 3.37 3.69
CA THR A 151 9.21 2.67 2.73
C THR A 151 9.55 1.30 3.29
N LEU A 152 9.17 0.26 2.55
CA LEU A 152 9.59 -1.13 2.76
C LEU A 152 10.22 -1.62 1.47
N ARG A 153 11.54 -1.75 1.47
CA ARG A 153 12.31 -1.77 0.22
C ARG A 153 13.20 -3.01 0.13
N CYS A 154 13.49 -3.64 1.28
CA CYS A 154 14.71 -4.44 1.44
C CYS A 154 14.47 -5.78 2.11
N PHE A 155 14.79 -6.84 1.37
CA PHE A 155 14.53 -8.22 1.76
C PHE A 155 15.84 -9.00 1.86
N THR A 156 16.02 -9.74 2.96
CA THR A 156 17.11 -10.72 3.10
C THR A 156 16.94 -11.81 2.06
N GLY A 157 18.00 -12.55 1.76
CA GLY A 157 17.98 -13.55 0.70
C GLY A 157 18.53 -13.00 -0.61
N SER A 158 18.11 -13.58 -1.72
CA SER A 158 18.50 -13.15 -3.06
C SER A 158 17.30 -12.63 -3.82
N ALA A 159 17.59 -11.90 -4.90
CA ALA A 159 16.87 -11.92 -6.17
C ALA A 159 15.69 -12.91 -6.21
N ASP A 160 15.99 -14.17 -6.49
CA ASP A 160 14.98 -15.17 -6.80
C ASP A 160 14.38 -15.87 -5.55
N ASP A 161 14.85 -15.50 -4.35
CA ASP A 161 14.49 -16.11 -3.06
C ASP A 161 14.49 -15.04 -1.95
N PRO A 162 13.62 -14.01 -2.03
CA PRO A 162 13.49 -13.01 -0.98
C PRO A 162 12.88 -13.68 0.26
N ARG A 163 13.38 -13.35 1.46
CA ARG A 163 12.98 -14.02 2.70
C ARG A 163 12.23 -13.11 3.64
N ASN A 164 12.96 -12.20 4.28
CA ASN A 164 12.41 -11.35 5.34
C ASN A 164 12.77 -9.90 5.08
N ILE A 165 11.83 -8.99 5.39
CA ILE A 165 12.10 -7.56 5.50
C ILE A 165 13.22 -7.36 6.53
N TYR A 166 14.21 -6.51 6.21
CA TYR A 166 15.26 -6.12 7.16
C TYR A 166 15.49 -4.63 7.26
N GLN A 167 14.95 -3.81 6.36
CA GLN A 167 15.11 -2.36 6.38
C GLN A 167 13.83 -1.69 5.88
N GLY A 168 13.47 -0.60 6.54
CA GLY A 168 12.39 0.30 6.16
C GLY A 168 12.63 1.70 6.73
N MET A 169 11.80 2.66 6.38
CA MET A 169 11.84 4.04 6.88
C MET A 169 10.44 4.63 6.86
N VAL A 170 10.10 5.42 7.88
CA VAL A 170 8.85 6.19 7.92
C VAL A 170 9.19 7.67 7.99
N ILE A 171 8.51 8.50 7.21
CA ILE A 171 8.62 9.97 7.20
C ILE A 171 7.23 10.52 7.49
N LEU A 172 7.11 11.37 8.51
CA LEU A 172 5.84 11.93 8.96
C LEU A 172 5.81 13.44 8.76
N ASN A 173 4.77 13.96 8.10
CA ASN A 173 4.64 15.38 7.77
C ASN A 173 4.06 16.20 8.93
N GLY A 174 4.93 16.87 9.68
CA GLY A 174 4.54 17.74 10.78
C GLY A 174 3.75 18.98 10.36
N GLY A 175 3.79 19.39 9.09
CA GLY A 175 3.07 20.57 8.60
C GLY A 175 1.56 20.50 8.83
N PHE A 176 0.96 19.31 8.85
CA PHE A 176 -0.49 19.14 9.09
C PHE A 176 -0.92 19.34 10.55
N ILE A 177 0.03 19.54 11.46
CA ILE A 177 -0.18 19.74 12.89
C ILE A 177 0.76 20.80 13.45
N ASP A 178 1.18 21.76 12.63
CA ASP A 178 2.13 22.79 13.02
C ASP A 178 1.48 24.08 13.54
N GLY A 179 0.14 24.13 13.51
CA GLY A 179 -0.62 25.30 13.96
C GLY A 179 -0.62 26.43 12.95
N LYS A 180 -0.06 26.21 11.75
CA LYS A 180 0.02 27.19 10.67
C LYS A 180 -0.97 26.80 9.57
N GLY A 181 -1.55 27.82 8.94
CA GLY A 181 -2.46 27.62 7.82
C GLY A 181 -1.80 27.80 6.46
N ILE A 182 -2.62 27.64 5.42
CA ILE A 182 -2.26 27.90 4.02
C ILE A 182 -1.68 29.32 3.84
N ASP A 183 -2.22 30.30 4.55
CA ASP A 183 -1.78 31.71 4.51
C ASP A 183 -0.34 31.91 5.05
N GLU A 184 0.16 30.97 5.84
CA GLU A 184 1.50 30.99 6.43
C GLU A 184 2.49 30.04 5.72
N GLY A 185 2.08 29.45 4.59
CA GLY A 185 2.94 28.55 3.82
C GLY A 185 2.98 27.12 4.35
N SER A 186 1.95 26.67 5.07
CA SER A 186 1.78 25.30 5.58
C SER A 186 0.49 24.66 5.06
N PRO A 187 0.36 23.31 4.97
CA PRO A 187 -0.95 22.67 4.80
C PRO A 187 -1.98 23.18 5.80
N ALA A 188 -3.27 23.05 5.44
CA ALA A 188 -4.32 23.26 6.43
C ALA A 188 -4.25 22.17 7.50
N ASP A 189 -4.12 22.59 8.76
CA ASP A 189 -4.10 21.71 9.92
C ASP A 189 -5.27 20.72 9.92
N ILE A 190 -4.99 19.50 10.37
CA ILE A 190 -5.98 18.46 10.62
C ILE A 190 -6.04 18.13 12.12
N PRO A 191 -7.17 17.58 12.61
CA PRO A 191 -7.26 17.11 13.99
C PRO A 191 -6.18 16.08 14.31
N LEU A 192 -5.64 16.12 15.54
CA LEU A 192 -4.54 15.25 15.94
C LEU A 192 -4.89 13.74 15.87
N ASN A 193 -6.15 13.36 16.04
CA ASN A 193 -6.58 11.96 15.84
C ASN A 193 -6.50 11.52 14.37
N VAL A 194 -6.78 12.43 13.43
CA VAL A 194 -6.64 12.16 11.99
C VAL A 194 -5.16 11.98 11.66
N PHE A 195 -4.28 12.83 12.20
CA PHE A 195 -2.84 12.68 12.01
C PHE A 195 -2.28 11.42 12.70
N ALA A 196 -2.78 11.05 13.88
CA ALA A 196 -2.47 9.77 14.50
C ALA A 196 -2.91 8.59 13.62
N GLY A 197 -4.03 8.70 12.91
CA GLY A 197 -4.45 7.73 11.91
C GLY A 197 -3.52 7.63 10.71
N ILE A 198 -2.95 8.75 10.24
CA ILE A 198 -1.87 8.75 9.23
C ILE A 198 -0.68 7.95 9.76
N ILE A 199 -0.23 8.20 10.99
CA ILE A 199 0.86 7.44 11.60
C ILE A 199 0.52 5.94 11.64
N LEU A 200 -0.71 5.59 12.03
CA LEU A 200 -1.18 4.20 12.07
C LEU A 200 -1.15 3.54 10.69
N HIS A 201 -1.56 4.25 9.65
CA HIS A 201 -1.53 3.83 8.24
C HIS A 201 -0.10 3.60 7.73
N GLU A 202 0.81 4.57 7.93
CA GLU A 202 2.21 4.43 7.53
C GLU A 202 2.92 3.28 8.26
N LEU A 203 2.55 3.02 9.52
CA LEU A 203 3.00 1.84 10.28
C LEU A 203 2.43 0.53 9.72
N GLY A 204 1.21 0.54 9.17
CA GLY A 204 0.65 -0.62 8.46
C GLY A 204 1.49 -0.97 7.22
N HIS A 205 1.88 0.04 6.45
CA HIS A 205 2.85 -0.15 5.39
C HIS A 205 4.20 -0.63 5.89
N LEU A 206 4.71 -0.11 7.01
CA LEU A 206 5.93 -0.62 7.65
C LEU A 206 5.80 -2.10 8.02
N LEU A 207 4.61 -2.60 8.28
CA LEU A 207 4.35 -4.01 8.61
C LEU A 207 4.23 -4.92 7.38
N GLY A 208 4.19 -4.36 6.17
CA GLY A 208 4.07 -5.11 4.93
C GLY A 208 2.65 -5.17 4.37
N LEU A 209 1.74 -4.31 4.86
CA LEU A 209 0.40 -4.16 4.31
C LEU A 209 0.39 -3.21 3.10
N ASP A 210 -0.45 -3.51 2.12
CA ASP A 210 -0.80 -2.63 1.00
C ASP A 210 -2.16 -1.95 1.29
N HIS A 211 -2.60 -1.10 0.37
CA HIS A 211 -3.89 -0.43 0.46
C HIS A 211 -5.07 -1.40 0.42
N SER A 212 -6.10 -1.07 1.20
CA SER A 212 -7.41 -1.72 1.17
C SER A 212 -8.44 -0.85 0.46
N TYR A 213 -9.33 -1.49 -0.29
CA TYR A 213 -10.45 -0.84 -0.98
C TYR A 213 -11.81 -1.29 -0.44
N ALA A 214 -11.85 -1.89 0.74
CA ALA A 214 -13.12 -2.18 1.38
C ALA A 214 -13.89 -0.88 1.61
N ASN A 215 -15.14 -0.84 1.12
CA ASN A 215 -16.05 0.30 1.26
C ASN A 215 -15.55 1.61 0.62
N ASP A 216 -14.83 1.56 -0.50
CA ASP A 216 -14.34 2.77 -1.20
C ASP A 216 -15.44 3.81 -1.50
N TRP A 217 -16.66 3.35 -1.82
CA TRP A 217 -17.84 4.20 -2.02
C TRP A 217 -18.22 5.04 -0.79
N VAL A 218 -17.88 4.60 0.44
CA VAL A 218 -18.11 5.40 1.66
C VAL A 218 -17.24 6.65 1.65
N TYR A 219 -15.99 6.53 1.22
CA TYR A 219 -15.12 7.69 1.06
C TYR A 219 -15.70 8.68 0.06
N ASP A 220 -16.13 8.19 -1.11
CA ASP A 220 -16.74 9.04 -2.15
C ASP A 220 -18.03 9.71 -1.66
N GLY A 221 -18.88 8.98 -0.93
CA GLY A 221 -20.10 9.52 -0.34
C GLY A 221 -19.83 10.61 0.68
N ILE A 222 -18.84 10.44 1.58
CA ILE A 222 -18.45 11.47 2.55
C ILE A 222 -17.84 12.68 1.84
N ALA A 223 -16.93 12.44 0.88
CA ALA A 223 -16.25 13.50 0.14
C ALA A 223 -17.22 14.36 -0.69
N ARG A 224 -18.31 13.77 -1.21
CA ARG A 224 -19.40 14.48 -1.90
C ARG A 224 -20.40 15.15 -0.96
N GLY A 225 -20.35 14.86 0.33
CA GLY A 225 -21.35 15.31 1.30
C GLY A 225 -22.69 14.55 1.23
N ASP A 226 -22.72 13.42 0.52
CA ASP A 226 -23.89 12.53 0.43
C ASP A 226 -24.02 11.66 1.69
N LEU A 227 -22.91 11.38 2.37
CA LEU A 227 -22.84 10.62 3.62
C LEU A 227 -22.29 11.46 4.76
N ASP A 228 -22.79 11.21 5.97
CA ASP A 228 -22.27 11.82 7.19
C ASP A 228 -20.86 11.28 7.53
N SER A 229 -20.01 12.15 8.08
CA SER A 229 -18.64 11.79 8.49
C SER A 229 -18.55 10.60 9.46
N SER A 230 -19.61 10.29 10.22
CA SER A 230 -19.65 9.12 11.09
C SER A 230 -19.55 7.79 10.32
N TYR A 231 -19.81 7.76 9.02
CA TYR A 231 -19.58 6.59 8.16
C TYR A 231 -18.10 6.27 7.96
N ALA A 232 -17.18 7.18 8.28
CA ALA A 232 -15.74 6.90 8.23
C ALA A 232 -15.33 5.71 9.14
N ARG A 233 -16.18 5.34 10.10
CA ARG A 233 -16.05 4.09 10.90
C ARG A 233 -16.13 2.81 10.07
N TYR A 234 -16.44 2.87 8.79
CA TYR A 234 -16.49 1.70 7.89
C TYR A 234 -15.32 1.67 6.90
N LEU A 235 -14.48 2.71 6.87
CA LEU A 235 -13.27 2.73 6.06
C LEU A 235 -12.11 2.08 6.82
N PRO A 236 -11.36 1.15 6.20
CA PRO A 236 -10.10 0.62 6.74
C PRO A 236 -9.10 1.73 7.02
N VAL A 237 -8.23 1.51 7.99
CA VAL A 237 -7.07 2.38 8.21
C VAL A 237 -6.16 2.33 7.00
N MET A 238 -6.00 1.17 6.36
CA MET A 238 -5.22 1.00 5.13
C MET A 238 -5.91 1.54 3.87
N PHE A 239 -7.02 2.30 3.99
CA PHE A 239 -7.57 3.02 2.84
C PHE A 239 -6.60 4.15 2.41
N PRO A 240 -6.28 4.34 1.12
CA PRO A 240 -5.23 5.27 0.66
C PRO A 240 -5.49 6.75 0.93
N MET A 241 -6.74 7.11 1.28
CA MET A 241 -7.13 8.50 1.52
C MET A 241 -7.42 8.84 2.96
N VAL A 242 -6.94 10.03 3.31
CA VAL A 242 -7.25 10.68 4.58
C VAL A 242 -8.52 11.51 4.44
N LEU A 243 -9.53 11.16 5.23
CA LEU A 243 -10.65 12.05 5.52
C LEU A 243 -10.23 13.07 6.59
N ARG A 244 -10.03 14.34 6.18
CA ARG A 244 -9.54 15.45 7.02
C ARG A 244 -10.30 15.63 8.35
N SER A 245 -11.55 15.20 8.42
CA SER A 245 -12.43 15.35 9.59
C SER A 245 -12.96 14.01 10.11
N SER A 246 -12.22 12.92 9.87
CA SER A 246 -12.66 11.58 10.30
C SER A 246 -12.72 11.45 11.82
N PRO A 247 -13.86 10.99 12.37
CA PRO A 247 -13.99 10.67 13.79
C PRO A 247 -13.51 9.25 14.16
N ALA A 248 -12.93 8.50 13.22
CA ALA A 248 -12.60 7.08 13.38
C ALA A 248 -11.26 6.71 12.73
N SER A 249 -10.21 7.48 12.99
CA SER A 249 -8.91 7.37 12.30
C SER A 249 -7.90 6.45 12.99
N THR A 250 -8.08 6.15 14.28
CA THR A 250 -7.09 5.44 15.11
C THR A 250 -7.51 4.01 15.49
N SER A 251 -8.64 3.56 14.95
CA SER A 251 -9.21 2.24 15.25
C SER A 251 -9.07 1.35 14.01
N LEU A 252 -8.54 0.14 14.17
CA LEU A 252 -8.46 -0.86 13.09
C LEU A 252 -9.85 -1.38 12.72
N ARG A 253 -10.09 -1.67 11.44
CA ARG A 253 -11.28 -2.36 10.94
C ARG A 253 -11.06 -3.86 10.85
N PRO A 254 -12.13 -4.66 10.71
CA PRO A 254 -12.02 -6.10 10.47
C PRO A 254 -11.08 -6.46 9.32
N ASP A 255 -11.09 -5.67 8.23
CA ASP A 255 -10.15 -5.84 7.12
C ASP A 255 -8.69 -5.65 7.55
N ASP A 256 -8.36 -4.53 8.22
CA ASP A 256 -7.00 -4.27 8.73
C ASP A 256 -6.53 -5.38 9.69
N ILE A 257 -7.44 -5.88 10.54
CA ILE A 257 -7.19 -6.96 11.50
C ILE A 257 -6.92 -8.27 10.77
N ALA A 258 -7.77 -8.65 9.80
CA ALA A 258 -7.57 -9.86 9.01
C ALA A 258 -6.22 -9.80 8.28
N ALA A 259 -5.85 -8.62 7.78
CA ALA A 259 -4.60 -8.39 7.10
C ALA A 259 -3.37 -8.59 7.94
N ILE A 260 -3.26 -7.89 9.07
CA ILE A 260 -2.09 -8.07 9.93
C ILE A 260 -2.03 -9.49 10.51
N SER A 261 -3.19 -10.10 10.75
CA SER A 261 -3.27 -11.47 11.27
C SER A 261 -2.80 -12.50 10.25
N SER A 262 -3.06 -12.27 8.96
CA SER A 262 -2.58 -13.13 7.89
C SER A 262 -1.07 -13.02 7.68
N LEU A 263 -0.48 -11.83 7.87
CA LEU A 263 0.97 -11.62 7.79
C LEU A 263 1.71 -12.20 8.99
N TYR A 264 1.19 -11.98 10.20
CA TYR A 264 1.85 -12.35 11.46
C TYR A 264 0.95 -13.24 12.31
N PRO A 265 0.53 -14.43 11.86
CA PRO A 265 -0.49 -15.22 12.55
C PRO A 265 -0.08 -15.60 13.97
N SER A 266 -0.96 -15.29 14.94
CA SER A 266 -0.86 -15.79 16.31
C SER A 266 -1.61 -17.13 16.46
N ALA A 267 -1.66 -17.68 17.67
CA ALA A 267 -2.48 -18.85 17.95
C ALA A 267 -4.00 -18.61 17.69
N GLY A 268 -4.47 -17.36 17.80
CA GLY A 268 -5.87 -17.01 17.53
C GLY A 268 -6.26 -17.12 16.05
N TYR A 269 -5.29 -16.91 15.16
CA TYR A 269 -5.48 -16.99 13.71
C TYR A 269 -6.00 -18.36 13.25
N ALA A 270 -5.61 -19.43 13.94
CA ALA A 270 -5.96 -20.81 13.59
C ALA A 270 -7.48 -21.10 13.64
N SER A 271 -8.31 -20.17 14.09
CA SER A 271 -9.77 -20.30 14.08
C SER A 271 -10.46 -19.56 12.93
N LEU A 272 -9.70 -18.76 12.18
CA LEU A 272 -10.18 -17.95 11.06
C LEU A 272 -10.14 -18.76 9.77
N GLY A 273 -11.08 -18.49 8.86
CA GLY A 273 -11.17 -19.13 7.56
C GLY A 273 -10.75 -18.21 6.41
N SER A 274 -10.90 -18.74 5.19
CA SER A 274 -10.60 -18.03 3.97
C SER A 274 -11.58 -18.32 2.84
N ILE A 275 -11.75 -17.35 1.94
CA ILE A 275 -12.52 -17.47 0.70
C ILE A 275 -11.59 -17.21 -0.47
N VAL A 276 -11.56 -18.13 -1.44
CA VAL A 276 -10.70 -18.03 -2.63
C VAL A 276 -11.43 -18.35 -3.92
N GLY A 277 -10.99 -17.70 -5.00
CA GLY A 277 -11.46 -17.97 -6.34
C GLY A 277 -10.82 -17.05 -7.36
N GLU A 278 -11.46 -16.92 -8.52
CA GLU A 278 -10.95 -16.16 -9.66
C GLU A 278 -12.01 -15.22 -10.24
N VAL A 279 -11.57 -14.09 -10.78
CA VAL A 279 -12.40 -13.17 -11.56
C VAL A 279 -11.98 -13.28 -13.02
N VAL A 280 -12.94 -13.62 -13.87
CA VAL A 280 -12.73 -13.88 -15.30
C VAL A 280 -13.74 -13.10 -16.14
N SER A 281 -13.43 -12.94 -17.41
CA SER A 281 -14.31 -12.39 -18.43
C SER A 281 -14.27 -13.29 -19.67
N ASP A 282 -15.41 -13.53 -20.27
CA ASP A 282 -15.52 -14.30 -21.52
C ASP A 282 -14.71 -13.68 -22.67
N THR A 283 -14.53 -12.35 -22.65
CA THR A 283 -13.84 -11.62 -23.71
C THR A 283 -12.35 -11.45 -23.43
N TYR A 284 -11.96 -11.26 -22.17
CA TYR A 284 -10.59 -10.87 -21.79
C TYR A 284 -9.83 -11.95 -21.01
N GLY A 285 -10.48 -13.05 -20.64
CA GLY A 285 -9.93 -14.04 -19.73
C GLY A 285 -9.85 -13.48 -18.32
N GLU A 286 -8.76 -13.74 -17.62
CA GLU A 286 -8.54 -13.30 -16.24
C GLU A 286 -8.54 -11.77 -16.08
N ILE A 287 -9.19 -11.29 -15.02
CA ILE A 287 -9.30 -9.87 -14.69
C ILE A 287 -8.37 -9.53 -13.53
N LYS A 288 -7.34 -8.72 -13.80
CA LYS A 288 -6.44 -8.17 -12.77
C LYS A 288 -7.04 -6.91 -12.12
N GLY A 289 -6.66 -6.54 -10.90
CA GLY A 289 -7.03 -5.23 -10.36
C GLY A 289 -8.52 -5.03 -10.06
N GLY A 290 -9.31 -6.11 -9.96
CA GLY A 290 -10.67 -6.08 -9.45
C GLY A 290 -10.65 -6.09 -7.92
N ASN A 291 -11.37 -5.16 -7.30
CA ASN A 291 -11.58 -5.14 -5.85
C ASN A 291 -12.62 -6.19 -5.49
N VAL A 292 -12.20 -7.29 -4.87
CA VAL A 292 -13.11 -8.33 -4.40
C VAL A 292 -13.37 -8.12 -2.92
N VAL A 293 -14.64 -8.04 -2.54
CA VAL A 293 -15.05 -7.80 -1.15
C VAL A 293 -15.96 -8.93 -0.65
N ALA A 294 -15.55 -9.63 0.41
CA ALA A 294 -16.47 -10.46 1.19
C ALA A 294 -17.18 -9.61 2.24
N ARG A 295 -18.50 -9.65 2.25
CA ARG A 295 -19.35 -8.96 3.23
C ARG A 295 -20.10 -9.96 4.08
N ARG A 296 -19.99 -9.84 5.40
CA ARG A 296 -20.76 -10.67 6.32
C ARG A 296 -22.22 -10.22 6.35
N ILE A 297 -23.17 -11.15 6.25
CA ILE A 297 -24.59 -10.82 6.07
C ILE A 297 -25.21 -10.06 7.26
N ASP A 298 -24.74 -10.32 8.48
CA ASP A 298 -25.28 -9.70 9.70
C ASP A 298 -24.75 -8.28 9.96
N ASP A 299 -23.55 -7.94 9.47
CA ASP A 299 -22.93 -6.60 9.58
C ASP A 299 -22.08 -6.25 8.33
N PRO A 300 -22.71 -6.08 7.15
CA PRO A 300 -22.02 -6.05 5.85
C PRO A 300 -21.18 -4.80 5.57
N LEU A 301 -21.33 -3.74 6.37
CA LEU A 301 -20.49 -2.54 6.27
C LEU A 301 -19.24 -2.65 7.13
N CYS A 302 -19.37 -3.18 8.35
CA CYS A 302 -18.23 -3.34 9.23
C CYS A 302 -17.38 -4.56 8.89
N GLU A 303 -18.03 -5.71 8.76
CA GLU A 303 -17.39 -6.99 8.47
C GLU A 303 -17.28 -7.17 6.95
N ALA A 304 -16.53 -6.23 6.35
CA ALA A 304 -16.16 -6.22 4.95
C ALA A 304 -14.65 -6.48 4.84
N PHE A 305 -14.25 -7.39 3.96
CA PHE A 305 -12.88 -7.83 3.78
C PHE A 305 -12.53 -7.74 2.30
N SER A 306 -11.46 -7.03 1.96
CA SER A 306 -11.05 -6.75 0.58
C SER A 306 -9.78 -7.51 0.21
N SER A 307 -9.70 -7.93 -1.04
CA SER A 307 -8.48 -8.34 -1.72
C SER A 307 -8.59 -7.96 -3.18
N VAL A 308 -7.45 -7.66 -3.80
CA VAL A 308 -7.42 -7.29 -5.20
C VAL A 308 -6.90 -8.43 -6.06
N THR A 309 -7.53 -8.65 -7.21
CA THR A 309 -7.13 -9.73 -8.12
C THR A 309 -5.73 -9.53 -8.71
N GLY A 310 -4.97 -10.63 -8.83
CA GLY A 310 -3.63 -10.63 -9.41
C GLY A 310 -2.56 -10.00 -8.52
N LYS A 311 -2.85 -9.78 -7.24
CA LYS A 311 -1.88 -9.36 -6.22
C LYS A 311 -0.83 -10.41 -5.92
N ARG A 312 -1.13 -11.70 -6.15
CA ARG A 312 -0.19 -12.82 -5.99
C ARG A 312 0.88 -12.89 -7.08
N CYS A 313 0.71 -12.11 -8.14
CA CYS A 313 1.75 -11.88 -9.13
C CYS A 313 2.75 -10.87 -8.59
N VAL A 314 4.03 -11.21 -8.61
CA VAL A 314 5.10 -10.25 -8.29
C VAL A 314 6.01 -10.02 -9.48
N PRO A 315 6.57 -8.81 -9.60
CA PRO A 315 7.62 -8.57 -10.58
C PRO A 315 8.78 -9.55 -10.33
N LEU A 316 9.22 -10.22 -11.39
CA LEU A 316 10.37 -11.12 -11.41
C LEU A 316 11.63 -10.35 -11.06
N ILE A 317 12.72 -11.04 -10.73
CA ILE A 317 14.02 -10.38 -10.65
C ILE A 317 14.84 -10.70 -11.89
N ASP A 318 15.42 -9.65 -12.49
CA ASP A 318 16.33 -9.81 -13.61
C ASP A 318 17.66 -10.44 -13.16
N GLY A 319 18.45 -10.86 -14.14
CA GLY A 319 19.77 -11.48 -13.91
C GLY A 319 20.79 -10.59 -13.19
N ASP A 320 20.46 -9.31 -12.95
CA ASP A 320 21.29 -8.33 -12.24
C ASP A 320 20.78 -8.05 -10.81
N GLY A 321 19.70 -8.70 -10.38
CA GLY A 321 19.17 -8.59 -9.01
C GLY A 321 18.17 -7.45 -8.79
N LYS A 322 17.64 -6.85 -9.87
CA LYS A 322 16.61 -5.79 -9.84
C LYS A 322 15.22 -6.41 -10.02
N LEU A 323 14.16 -5.89 -9.37
CA LEU A 323 12.80 -6.30 -9.76
C LEU A 323 12.59 -5.84 -11.21
N ASP A 324 12.40 -6.78 -12.11
CA ASP A 324 11.92 -6.59 -13.47
C ASP A 324 10.40 -6.52 -13.44
N PHE A 325 9.89 -5.29 -13.46
CA PHE A 325 8.46 -5.10 -13.58
C PHE A 325 7.95 -5.56 -14.95
N ASN A 326 8.75 -5.64 -16.00
CA ASN A 326 8.24 -6.08 -17.30
C ASN A 326 7.92 -7.59 -17.34
N SER A 327 8.28 -8.34 -16.31
CA SER A 327 8.08 -9.78 -16.23
C SER A 327 7.44 -10.09 -14.87
N MET A 328 6.15 -10.44 -14.80
CA MET A 328 5.57 -10.95 -13.53
C MET A 328 5.76 -12.47 -13.44
N ALA A 329 6.15 -12.96 -12.28
CA ALA A 329 5.95 -14.35 -11.90
C ALA A 329 4.65 -14.44 -11.10
N CYS A 330 3.60 -14.91 -11.75
CA CYS A 330 2.37 -15.37 -11.10
C CYS A 330 2.49 -16.87 -10.79
N GLY A 331 3.63 -17.29 -10.21
CA GLY A 331 4.05 -18.68 -10.20
C GLY A 331 4.08 -19.32 -11.60
N ASP A 332 4.11 -20.65 -11.67
CA ASP A 332 4.10 -21.42 -12.93
C ASP A 332 2.73 -21.42 -13.65
N GLN A 333 1.70 -20.75 -13.11
CA GLN A 333 0.29 -20.92 -13.52
C GLN A 333 -0.33 -19.70 -14.22
N GLY A 334 0.26 -18.50 -14.09
CA GLY A 334 -0.26 -17.32 -14.81
C GLY A 334 -1.58 -16.77 -14.25
N LEU A 335 -1.77 -16.83 -12.92
CA LEU A 335 -2.99 -16.42 -12.22
C LEU A 335 -3.08 -14.90 -12.06
N TYR A 336 -3.74 -14.18 -12.97
CA TYR A 336 -3.96 -12.74 -12.85
C TYR A 336 -5.35 -12.39 -12.30
N GLY A 337 -6.30 -13.33 -12.39
CA GLY A 337 -7.68 -13.16 -11.95
C GLY A 337 -7.93 -13.60 -10.51
N ASP A 338 -6.92 -14.17 -9.87
CA ASP A 338 -7.06 -14.81 -8.57
C ASP A 338 -7.19 -13.80 -7.43
N PHE A 339 -8.06 -14.11 -6.48
CA PHE A 339 -8.16 -13.39 -5.21
C PHE A 339 -8.14 -14.36 -4.03
N ARG A 340 -7.77 -13.84 -2.85
CA ARG A 340 -7.82 -14.60 -1.60
C ARG A 340 -8.13 -13.69 -0.43
N LEU A 341 -9.24 -13.97 0.22
CA LEU A 341 -9.68 -13.31 1.44
C LEU A 341 -9.35 -14.25 2.61
N GLU A 342 -8.27 -14.01 3.36
CA GLU A 342 -7.84 -14.79 4.54
C GLU A 342 -7.93 -14.05 5.86
N GLY A 343 -8.32 -14.74 6.93
CA GLY A 343 -8.49 -14.15 8.25
C GLY A 343 -9.95 -13.81 8.56
N LEU A 344 -10.89 -14.42 7.84
CA LEU A 344 -12.32 -14.19 8.04
C LEU A 344 -12.81 -14.97 9.27
N PRO A 345 -13.59 -14.34 10.16
CA PRO A 345 -14.34 -15.06 11.17
C PRO A 345 -15.32 -16.07 10.53
N PRO A 346 -15.67 -17.16 11.21
CA PRO A 346 -16.77 -18.02 10.77
C PRO A 346 -18.08 -17.24 10.65
N GLY A 347 -18.84 -17.49 9.59
CA GLY A 347 -20.05 -16.73 9.31
C GLY A 347 -20.65 -17.00 7.93
N GLU A 348 -21.64 -16.20 7.58
CA GLU A 348 -22.28 -16.21 6.27
C GLU A 348 -21.92 -14.94 5.52
N TYR A 349 -21.46 -15.11 4.27
CA TYR A 349 -20.88 -14.05 3.47
C TYR A 349 -21.52 -13.96 2.09
N THR A 350 -21.54 -12.77 1.52
CA THR A 350 -21.64 -12.55 0.07
C THR A 350 -20.29 -12.06 -0.44
N VAL A 351 -19.95 -12.38 -1.69
CA VAL A 351 -18.72 -11.87 -2.33
C VAL A 351 -19.11 -11.05 -3.54
N GLU A 352 -18.50 -9.89 -3.70
CA GLU A 352 -18.71 -8.97 -4.82
C GLU A 352 -17.37 -8.56 -5.42
N VAL A 353 -17.37 -8.17 -6.70
CA VAL A 353 -16.21 -7.58 -7.37
C VAL A 353 -16.60 -6.26 -8.03
N SER A 354 -15.75 -5.25 -7.87
CA SER A 354 -15.90 -3.94 -8.48
C SER A 354 -14.59 -3.42 -9.05
N ASN A 355 -14.66 -2.42 -9.92
CA ASN A 355 -13.44 -1.74 -10.39
C ASN A 355 -12.82 -0.95 -9.24
N ILE A 356 -11.51 -1.08 -9.09
CA ILE A 356 -10.73 -0.05 -8.41
C ILE A 356 -10.69 1.15 -9.35
N SER A 357 -11.01 2.35 -8.87
CA SER A 357 -10.89 3.52 -9.74
C SER A 357 -9.46 3.67 -10.27
N ASP A 358 -9.32 4.03 -11.54
CA ASP A 358 -8.06 4.36 -12.21
C ASP A 358 -7.13 5.27 -11.38
N ALA A 359 -7.72 6.13 -10.54
CA ALA A 359 -7.01 7.00 -9.61
C ALA A 359 -6.19 6.24 -8.54
N TRP A 360 -6.62 5.05 -8.14
CA TRP A 360 -6.00 4.28 -7.06
C TRP A 360 -5.13 3.11 -7.55
N ILE A 361 -5.34 2.65 -8.79
CA ILE A 361 -4.55 1.55 -9.39
C ILE A 361 -3.05 1.91 -9.46
N THR A 362 -2.71 3.20 -9.54
CA THR A 362 -1.31 3.66 -9.52
C THR A 362 -0.65 3.61 -8.15
N ASP A 363 -1.42 3.41 -7.08
CA ASP A 363 -0.99 3.43 -5.68
C ASP A 363 -0.93 2.01 -5.07
N THR A 364 -0.97 1.00 -5.94
CA THR A 364 -0.87 -0.42 -5.60
C THR A 364 0.30 -1.03 -6.36
N PRO A 365 1.49 -1.09 -5.75
CA PRO A 365 2.73 -1.43 -6.45
C PRO A 365 2.69 -2.76 -7.23
N SER A 366 1.89 -3.74 -6.79
CA SER A 366 1.70 -5.07 -7.37
C SER A 366 0.73 -5.16 -8.58
N LEU A 367 -0.15 -4.17 -8.79
CA LEU A 367 -1.14 -4.21 -9.88
C LEU A 367 -0.64 -3.66 -11.21
N SER A 368 0.54 -3.07 -11.17
CA SER A 368 1.17 -2.19 -12.13
C SER A 368 1.50 -2.72 -13.54
N LEU A 369 0.88 -3.76 -14.09
CA LEU A 369 1.46 -4.43 -15.28
C LEU A 369 0.52 -4.89 -16.38
N LYS A 370 -0.78 -4.57 -16.31
CA LYS A 370 -1.68 -4.65 -17.46
C LYS A 370 -2.93 -3.85 -17.16
N TYR A 371 -3.36 -3.00 -18.11
CA TYR A 371 -4.68 -2.37 -18.00
C TYR A 371 -5.73 -3.48 -17.94
N SER A 372 -6.46 -3.56 -16.82
CA SER A 372 -7.68 -4.34 -16.79
C SER A 372 -8.79 -3.50 -17.37
N PRO A 373 -9.55 -4.05 -18.32
CA PRO A 373 -10.66 -3.30 -18.87
C PRO A 373 -11.70 -3.09 -17.78
N LEU A 374 -12.37 -1.93 -17.80
CA LEU A 374 -13.46 -1.65 -16.88
C LEU A 374 -14.58 -2.68 -17.09
N PHE A 375 -15.19 -3.13 -16.01
CA PHE A 375 -16.28 -4.12 -16.04
C PHE A 375 -17.49 -3.67 -15.23
N GLU A 376 -18.65 -4.27 -15.46
CA GLU A 376 -19.83 -4.08 -14.61
C GLU A 376 -19.58 -4.78 -13.27
N THR A 377 -19.89 -4.11 -12.16
CA THR A 377 -19.88 -4.73 -10.83
C THR A 377 -20.67 -6.03 -10.84
N GLU A 378 -20.13 -7.06 -10.20
CA GLU A 378 -20.74 -8.40 -10.20
C GLU A 378 -20.68 -9.05 -8.80
N PHE A 379 -21.57 -9.99 -8.55
CA PHE A 379 -21.61 -10.80 -7.32
C PHE A 379 -21.32 -12.26 -7.62
N TYR A 380 -20.76 -12.96 -6.63
CA TYR A 380 -20.71 -14.41 -6.70
C TYR A 380 -22.11 -15.01 -6.56
N ASN A 381 -22.47 -15.89 -7.50
CA ASN A 381 -23.66 -16.71 -7.47
C ASN A 381 -23.37 -18.16 -7.93
N GLU A 382 -24.05 -19.12 -7.30
CA GLU A 382 -23.74 -20.55 -7.46
C GLU A 382 -24.19 -21.04 -8.83
N GLY A 383 -23.24 -21.57 -9.61
CA GLY A 383 -23.52 -22.11 -10.94
C GLY A 383 -23.39 -21.10 -12.08
N ASP A 384 -22.90 -19.89 -11.78
CA ASP A 384 -22.53 -18.89 -12.79
C ASP A 384 -21.45 -19.43 -13.73
N LYS A 385 -21.62 -19.13 -15.02
CA LYS A 385 -20.72 -19.51 -16.12
C LYS A 385 -20.63 -18.46 -17.22
N GLY A 386 -21.07 -17.21 -17.02
CA GLY A 386 -20.93 -16.21 -18.07
C GLY A 386 -21.51 -14.82 -17.77
N ASP A 387 -21.13 -13.87 -18.61
CA ASP A 387 -21.31 -12.41 -18.42
C ASP A 387 -22.74 -11.85 -18.67
N GLY A 388 -23.76 -12.72 -18.62
CA GLY A 388 -25.12 -12.43 -19.10
C GLY A 388 -26.20 -12.35 -18.02
N GLU A 389 -25.83 -12.46 -16.74
CA GLU A 389 -26.78 -12.52 -15.63
C GLU A 389 -27.11 -11.13 -15.06
N SER A 390 -28.11 -11.10 -14.17
CA SER A 390 -28.50 -9.87 -13.47
C SER A 390 -27.57 -9.70 -12.29
N GLY A 391 -26.84 -8.58 -12.20
CA GLY A 391 -25.96 -8.25 -11.07
C GLY A 391 -26.66 -8.03 -9.71
N ASP A 392 -27.86 -8.58 -9.52
CA ASP A 392 -28.63 -8.59 -8.27
C ASP A 392 -28.66 -10.00 -7.63
N GLU A 393 -28.31 -11.06 -8.39
CA GLU A 393 -28.29 -12.43 -7.88
C GLU A 393 -27.02 -12.69 -7.08
N LYS A 394 -27.16 -13.25 -5.87
CA LYS A 394 -26.03 -13.50 -4.97
C LYS A 394 -26.21 -14.78 -4.18
N SER A 395 -25.16 -15.60 -4.14
CA SER A 395 -25.10 -16.78 -3.30
C SER A 395 -24.51 -16.47 -1.92
N ILE A 396 -25.02 -17.19 -0.93
CA ILE A 396 -24.50 -17.15 0.43
C ILE A 396 -23.37 -18.17 0.55
N ILE A 397 -22.19 -17.71 0.94
CA ILE A 397 -21.06 -18.56 1.30
C ILE A 397 -21.13 -18.81 2.80
N HIS A 398 -21.18 -20.08 3.19
CA HIS A 398 -21.07 -20.50 4.58
C HIS A 398 -19.60 -20.81 4.89
N LEU A 399 -18.98 -20.05 5.77
CA LEU A 399 -17.58 -20.20 6.17
C LEU A 399 -17.49 -20.71 7.62
N GLY A 400 -16.88 -21.88 7.81
CA GLY A 400 -16.55 -22.49 9.08
C GLY A 400 -15.19 -22.07 9.65
N ALA A 401 -14.91 -22.51 10.88
CA ALA A 401 -13.65 -22.22 11.55
C ALA A 401 -12.47 -22.95 10.90
N SER A 402 -11.42 -22.21 10.54
CA SER A 402 -10.25 -22.74 9.79
C SER A 402 -10.64 -23.47 8.50
N GLU A 403 -11.80 -23.13 7.94
CA GLU A 403 -12.24 -23.59 6.63
C GLU A 403 -11.67 -22.69 5.55
N GLU A 404 -11.27 -23.31 4.44
CA GLU A 404 -11.01 -22.62 3.18
C GLU A 404 -12.15 -22.99 2.23
N VAL A 405 -12.93 -22.00 1.82
CA VAL A 405 -13.94 -22.15 0.77
C VAL A 405 -13.31 -21.73 -0.55
N ASP A 406 -13.20 -22.67 -1.48
CA ASP A 406 -12.64 -22.48 -2.82
C ASP A 406 -13.72 -22.54 -3.91
N GLY A 407 -13.30 -22.28 -5.17
CA GLY A 407 -14.21 -22.30 -6.33
C GLY A 407 -15.22 -21.15 -6.37
N ILE A 408 -14.88 -20.02 -5.73
CA ILE A 408 -15.68 -18.79 -5.76
C ILE A 408 -15.28 -17.97 -6.99
N ASP A 409 -15.70 -18.44 -8.16
CA ASP A 409 -15.35 -17.81 -9.44
C ASP A 409 -16.45 -16.82 -9.85
N ILE A 410 -16.07 -15.63 -10.33
CA ILE A 410 -16.99 -14.56 -10.74
C ILE A 410 -16.71 -14.19 -12.20
N SER A 411 -17.76 -14.22 -13.04
CA SER A 411 -17.67 -13.85 -14.46
C SER A 411 -18.14 -12.42 -14.69
N VAL A 412 -17.24 -11.50 -15.04
CA VAL A 412 -17.60 -10.08 -15.23
C VAL A 412 -17.79 -9.70 -16.70
N LYS A 413 -18.78 -8.83 -16.92
CA LYS A 413 -19.04 -8.21 -18.21
C LYS A 413 -18.16 -6.98 -18.40
N VAL A 414 -17.23 -7.05 -19.36
CA VAL A 414 -16.35 -5.93 -19.69
C VAL A 414 -17.08 -4.87 -20.50
N LEU A 415 -16.96 -3.62 -20.07
CA LEU A 415 -17.53 -2.44 -20.71
C LEU A 415 -16.81 -2.11 -22.01
N LYS A 416 -17.54 -1.67 -23.04
CA LYS A 416 -16.92 -1.18 -24.28
C LYS A 416 -16.53 0.29 -24.13
N ASP A 417 -15.53 0.71 -24.91
CA ASP A 417 -15.11 2.12 -24.96
C ASP A 417 -16.30 3.05 -25.24
N GLY A 418 -16.62 3.90 -24.26
CA GLY A 418 -17.72 4.85 -24.34
C GLY A 418 -18.92 4.51 -23.47
N ASP A 419 -19.07 3.25 -23.06
CA ASP A 419 -20.11 2.80 -22.13
C ASP A 419 -19.90 3.46 -20.76
N LYS A 420 -20.99 3.62 -20.01
CA LYS A 420 -20.94 4.06 -18.61
C LYS A 420 -20.88 2.81 -17.75
N GLU A 421 -20.16 2.87 -16.63
CA GLU A 421 -20.46 1.96 -15.52
C GLU A 421 -21.95 2.09 -15.19
N GLU A 422 -22.71 1.03 -15.39
CA GLU A 422 -24.05 0.89 -14.83
C GLU A 422 -23.89 0.14 -13.51
N GLY A 423 -24.19 0.83 -12.39
CA GLY A 423 -24.10 0.26 -11.04
C GLY A 423 -23.32 1.17 -10.09
N ASP A 424 -23.97 2.22 -9.57
CA ASP A 424 -23.48 2.83 -8.33
C ASP A 424 -23.99 1.93 -7.20
N PHE A 425 -23.10 1.44 -6.33
CA PHE A 425 -23.49 0.65 -5.16
C PHE A 425 -24.43 1.50 -4.30
N SER A 426 -25.74 1.25 -4.42
CA SER A 426 -26.74 1.86 -3.56
C SER A 426 -27.24 0.78 -2.61
N PHE A 427 -26.54 0.63 -1.49
CA PHE A 427 -27.09 -0.09 -0.36
C PHE A 427 -28.20 0.76 0.28
N GLU A 428 -29.46 0.38 0.09
CA GLU A 428 -30.54 0.87 0.94
C GLU A 428 -30.34 0.30 2.35
N PHE A 429 -30.04 1.17 3.32
CA PHE A 429 -29.72 0.81 4.69
C PHE A 429 -30.86 1.18 5.65
N GLU A 430 -31.17 0.27 6.57
CA GLU A 430 -31.95 0.59 7.76
C GLU A 430 -31.00 0.98 8.91
N GLU A 431 -31.02 2.26 9.24
CA GLU A 431 -30.37 2.85 10.40
C GLU A 431 -30.93 2.25 11.70
N GLY A 432 -30.20 1.31 12.32
CA GLY A 432 -30.65 0.70 13.58
C GLY A 432 -30.01 -0.61 14.06
N LYS A 433 -29.16 -1.30 13.27
CA LYS A 433 -28.39 -2.45 13.80
C LYS A 433 -27.13 -1.98 14.54
N SER A 434 -26.78 -2.65 15.63
CA SER A 434 -25.53 -2.41 16.36
C SER A 434 -24.34 -2.84 15.49
N SER A 435 -23.72 -1.88 14.81
CA SER A 435 -22.45 -2.06 14.10
C SER A 435 -21.34 -2.42 15.08
N ARG A 436 -20.50 -3.39 14.74
CA ARG A 436 -19.28 -3.71 15.51
C ARG A 436 -18.18 -2.68 15.32
N CYS A 437 -18.19 -1.99 14.18
CA CYS A 437 -17.26 -0.92 13.89
C CYS A 437 -17.69 0.32 14.66
N VAL A 438 -16.78 0.82 15.49
CA VAL A 438 -16.98 1.94 16.38
C VAL A 438 -16.13 3.13 15.94
N LEU A 439 -16.48 4.30 16.46
CA LEU A 439 -15.65 5.49 16.36
C LEU A 439 -14.38 5.34 17.20
N ASP A 440 -13.47 6.31 17.09
CA ASP A 440 -12.28 6.34 17.93
C ASP A 440 -12.62 6.24 19.41
N SER A 441 -11.83 5.44 20.13
CA SER A 441 -12.03 5.22 21.57
C SER A 441 -12.00 6.56 22.32
N PRO A 442 -12.99 6.86 23.18
CA PRO A 442 -12.97 8.06 24.01
C PRO A 442 -11.69 8.21 24.84
N ASP A 443 -11.08 7.08 25.22
CA ASP A 443 -9.82 7.05 25.96
C ASP A 443 -8.63 7.46 25.09
N ILE A 444 -8.56 6.99 23.83
CA ILE A 444 -7.53 7.42 22.86
C ILE A 444 -7.70 8.90 22.55
N MET A 445 -8.93 9.36 22.32
CA MET A 445 -9.22 10.77 22.05
C MET A 445 -8.80 11.67 23.21
N LYS A 446 -9.18 11.29 24.44
CA LYS A 446 -8.75 12.02 25.64
C LYS A 446 -7.23 12.00 25.81
N TRP A 447 -6.59 10.86 25.54
CA TRP A 447 -5.13 10.75 25.62
C TRP A 447 -4.43 11.65 24.60
N LEU A 448 -4.91 11.72 23.36
CA LEU A 448 -4.40 12.65 22.34
C LEU A 448 -4.56 14.11 22.76
N ASP A 449 -5.71 14.47 23.35
CA ASP A 449 -5.93 15.81 23.91
C ASP A 449 -4.92 16.12 25.02
N ASP A 450 -4.68 15.19 25.94
CA ASP A 450 -3.70 15.37 27.03
C ASP A 450 -2.27 15.56 26.48
N VAL A 451 -1.87 14.78 25.45
CA VAL A 451 -0.57 14.90 24.77
C VAL A 451 -0.44 16.26 24.09
N SER A 452 -1.46 16.70 23.37
CA SER A 452 -1.46 17.99 22.65
C SER A 452 -1.33 19.19 23.61
N ASN A 453 -1.83 19.08 24.83
CA ASN A 453 -1.79 20.14 25.84
C ASN A 453 -0.48 20.17 26.66
N GLY A 454 0.53 19.39 26.25
CA GLY A 454 1.84 19.38 26.92
C GLY A 454 1.79 18.81 28.34
N ALA A 455 0.81 17.95 28.63
CA ALA A 455 0.85 17.17 29.85
C ALA A 455 2.12 16.30 29.88
N VAL A 456 2.58 15.94 31.07
CA VAL A 456 3.54 14.83 31.19
C VAL A 456 2.77 13.57 30.82
N ALA A 457 2.91 13.12 29.56
CA ALA A 457 2.28 11.91 29.07
C ALA A 457 2.57 10.76 30.06
N PRO A 458 1.56 10.15 30.68
CA PRO A 458 1.78 9.05 31.60
C PRO A 458 2.53 7.93 30.86
N THR A 459 3.45 7.26 31.55
CA THR A 459 4.18 6.14 30.96
C THR A 459 3.20 5.00 30.61
N LEU A 460 3.56 4.16 29.62
CA LEU A 460 2.79 3.01 29.13
C LEU A 460 2.14 2.13 30.23
N SER A 461 2.70 2.10 31.44
CA SER A 461 2.18 1.32 32.57
C SER A 461 1.00 1.95 33.32
N GLU A 462 0.83 3.27 33.23
CA GLU A 462 -0.14 4.02 34.02
C GLU A 462 -1.52 4.10 33.35
N TYR A 463 -1.60 3.86 32.03
CA TYR A 463 -2.86 3.80 31.27
C TYR A 463 -3.46 2.37 31.19
N ASN A 464 -2.67 1.33 31.49
CA ASN A 464 -3.07 -0.09 31.46
C ASN A 464 -4.14 -0.50 32.51
N GLY A 465 -4.84 0.48 33.11
CA GLY A 465 -6.03 0.28 33.94
C GLY A 465 -7.34 0.20 33.16
N ILE A 466 -7.32 0.31 31.82
CA ILE A 466 -8.46 0.17 30.92
C ILE A 466 -8.04 -0.77 29.76
N GLY A 467 -8.95 -1.16 28.86
CA GLY A 467 -8.62 -1.76 27.56
C GLY A 467 -9.20 -3.14 27.27
N ARG A 468 -9.41 -4.03 28.26
CA ARG A 468 -10.12 -5.30 28.03
C ARG A 468 -11.62 -5.08 27.81
N GLY A 469 -12.02 -4.88 26.56
CA GLY A 469 -13.38 -5.12 26.06
C GLY A 469 -13.24 -5.56 24.60
N VAL A 470 -13.76 -6.68 24.11
CA VAL A 470 -14.78 -7.59 24.61
C VAL A 470 -14.29 -9.01 24.30
N GLY A 471 -13.67 -9.65 25.29
CA GLY A 471 -13.40 -11.09 25.24
C GLY A 471 -14.68 -11.85 25.53
N MET A 472 -15.05 -12.77 24.64
CA MET A 472 -16.12 -13.74 24.87
C MET A 472 -15.99 -14.39 26.24
N ASP A 473 -17.08 -14.37 27.01
CA ASP A 473 -17.21 -15.07 28.28
C ASP A 473 -16.97 -16.58 28.09
N GLY A 474 -16.02 -17.14 28.85
CA GLY A 474 -15.75 -18.57 28.83
C GLY A 474 -14.69 -19.06 29.82
N GLY A 475 -15.04 -19.07 31.12
CA GLY A 475 -14.54 -20.07 32.08
C GLY A 475 -13.05 -20.05 32.47
N GLY A 476 -12.75 -19.48 33.63
CA GLY A 476 -11.39 -19.36 34.15
C GLY A 476 -10.73 -20.65 34.64
N CYS A 477 -9.41 -20.56 34.82
CA CYS A 477 -8.69 -21.15 35.95
C CYS A 477 -7.37 -20.41 36.19
N THR A 478 -7.17 -19.99 37.43
CA THR A 478 -6.06 -19.16 37.91
C THR A 478 -4.96 -20.04 38.53
N LEU A 479 -3.69 -19.67 38.25
CA LEU A 479 -2.45 -19.80 39.04
C LEU A 479 -1.93 -21.20 39.49
N VAL A 480 -0.68 -21.50 39.11
CA VAL A 480 0.42 -21.82 40.07
C VAL A 480 1.76 -21.30 39.54
N ARG A 481 2.58 -20.74 40.43
CA ARG A 481 3.89 -20.10 40.21
C ARG A 481 5.04 -21.01 40.71
N ALA A 482 6.17 -20.97 39.98
CA ALA A 482 7.59 -21.18 40.38
C ALA A 482 8.14 -22.63 40.57
N PRO A 483 9.48 -22.89 40.60
CA PRO A 483 10.68 -22.05 40.33
C PRO A 483 11.85 -22.70 39.52
N ALA A 484 12.78 -21.83 39.08
CA ALA A 484 14.26 -21.91 39.01
C ALA A 484 15.08 -23.22 38.79
N ASP A 485 16.09 -23.05 37.92
CA ASP A 485 17.47 -23.60 37.94
C ASP A 485 17.70 -25.03 37.41
N SER A 486 18.43 -25.16 36.29
CA SER A 486 19.65 -25.98 36.28
C SER A 486 20.52 -25.76 35.03
N ARG A 487 21.78 -25.42 35.31
CA ARG A 487 22.93 -25.50 34.40
C ARG A 487 23.31 -26.97 34.16
N LYS A 488 23.68 -27.35 32.92
CA LYS A 488 24.99 -27.98 32.54
C LYS A 488 24.99 -28.65 31.14
N ALA A 489 25.95 -28.21 30.31
CA ALA A 489 26.85 -28.98 29.41
C ALA A 489 26.27 -29.74 28.19
N ARG A 490 26.90 -29.88 27.01
CA ARG A 490 28.05 -29.32 26.25
C ARG A 490 27.97 -29.97 24.82
N PRO A 491 28.79 -29.58 23.80
CA PRO A 491 28.43 -29.58 22.37
C PRO A 491 28.88 -30.82 21.58
N SER A 492 28.32 -31.02 20.37
CA SER A 492 28.82 -32.05 19.44
C SER A 492 28.24 -31.97 18.00
N TRP A 493 29.07 -31.46 17.07
CA TRP A 493 29.26 -31.86 15.65
C TRP A 493 28.10 -31.84 14.63
N TYR A 494 28.14 -30.87 13.71
CA TYR A 494 28.00 -31.11 12.26
C TYR A 494 28.89 -30.13 11.48
N VAL A 495 30.03 -30.65 11.00
CA VAL A 495 30.81 -30.09 9.89
C VAL A 495 30.71 -31.11 8.78
N ILE A 496 30.01 -30.78 7.69
CA ILE A 496 30.14 -31.27 6.29
C ILE A 496 29.15 -30.40 5.51
N PRO A 497 29.61 -29.34 4.81
CA PRO A 497 30.08 -29.50 3.45
C PRO A 497 31.23 -28.53 3.09
N TYR A 498 32.48 -28.93 3.24
CA TYR A 498 33.64 -28.15 2.75
C TYR A 498 34.64 -28.96 1.92
N VAL A 499 34.37 -30.24 1.69
CA VAL A 499 35.34 -31.14 1.01
C VAL A 499 35.18 -31.14 -0.52
N ILE A 500 34.04 -30.69 -1.06
CA ILE A 500 33.80 -30.71 -2.51
C ILE A 500 34.45 -29.48 -3.20
N ALA A 501 34.49 -28.32 -2.56
CA ALA A 501 35.10 -27.11 -3.13
C ALA A 501 36.64 -27.17 -3.18
N TYR A 502 37.29 -27.89 -2.25
CA TYR A 502 38.75 -27.97 -2.19
C TYR A 502 39.36 -28.83 -3.31
N VAL A 503 38.59 -29.79 -3.85
CA VAL A 503 39.05 -30.69 -4.92
C VAL A 503 39.05 -29.99 -6.29
N PHE A 504 38.15 -29.05 -6.53
CA PHE A 504 38.12 -28.29 -7.79
C PHE A 504 39.18 -27.19 -7.88
N PHE A 505 39.66 -26.67 -6.75
CA PHE A 505 40.61 -25.54 -6.73
C PHE A 505 42.05 -25.92 -7.15
N ARG A 506 42.38 -27.23 -7.22
CA ARG A 506 43.74 -27.71 -7.58
C ARG A 506 43.95 -28.05 -9.05
N ALA A 507 42.95 -27.91 -9.93
CA ALA A 507 43.04 -28.37 -11.33
C ALA A 507 43.33 -27.28 -12.39
N SER A 508 43.98 -26.16 -12.05
CA SER A 508 44.32 -25.10 -13.02
C SER A 508 45.78 -24.61 -12.86
N SER A 509 46.58 -24.81 -13.91
CA SER A 509 48.05 -24.82 -13.90
C SER A 509 48.74 -23.57 -14.49
N SER A 510 48.09 -22.42 -14.61
CA SER A 510 48.73 -21.21 -15.14
C SER A 510 48.54 -19.98 -14.25
N ILE A 511 49.66 -19.36 -13.86
CA ILE A 511 49.73 -18.13 -13.04
C ILE A 511 49.15 -16.91 -13.79
N ARG A 512 49.11 -16.95 -15.13
CA ARG A 512 48.62 -15.85 -15.98
C ARG A 512 47.09 -15.74 -15.97
N THR A 513 46.38 -16.85 -15.80
CA THR A 513 44.92 -16.89 -15.65
C THR A 513 44.46 -16.41 -14.27
N ARG A 514 45.30 -16.50 -13.23
CA ARG A 514 44.97 -16.07 -11.86
C ARG A 514 44.96 -14.55 -11.68
N ARG A 515 45.75 -13.79 -12.44
CA ARG A 515 45.77 -12.31 -12.37
C ARG A 515 44.64 -11.67 -13.17
N VAL A 516 44.27 -12.23 -14.33
CA VAL A 516 43.11 -11.76 -15.11
C VAL A 516 41.80 -12.07 -14.38
N LEU A 517 41.70 -13.22 -13.68
CA LEU A 517 40.55 -13.52 -12.82
C LEU A 517 40.49 -12.60 -11.59
N HIS A 518 41.61 -12.24 -10.96
CA HIS A 518 41.60 -11.32 -9.81
C HIS A 518 41.20 -9.89 -10.19
N THR A 519 41.60 -9.38 -11.36
CA THR A 519 41.17 -8.03 -11.80
C THR A 519 39.72 -7.99 -12.28
N LEU A 520 39.18 -9.10 -12.83
CA LEU A 520 37.75 -9.23 -13.14
C LEU A 520 36.88 -9.51 -11.90
N LEU A 521 37.42 -10.18 -10.87
CA LEU A 521 36.72 -10.45 -9.59
C LEU A 521 36.81 -9.31 -8.57
N LEU A 522 37.69 -8.32 -8.77
CA LEU A 522 37.82 -7.15 -7.88
C LEU A 522 37.19 -5.87 -8.43
N VAL A 523 36.73 -5.87 -9.68
CA VAL A 523 35.98 -4.74 -10.28
C VAL A 523 34.49 -5.08 -10.49
N ALA A 524 34.10 -6.35 -10.33
CA ALA A 524 32.71 -6.79 -10.45
C ALA A 524 31.82 -6.71 -9.18
N PRO A 525 32.30 -6.52 -7.92
CA PRO A 525 31.39 -6.37 -6.79
C PRO A 525 31.05 -4.91 -6.43
N LEU A 526 31.30 -3.94 -7.32
CA LEU A 526 31.02 -2.52 -7.03
C LEU A 526 29.82 -1.93 -7.81
N VAL A 527 29.07 -2.73 -8.57
CA VAL A 527 27.91 -2.26 -9.37
C VAL A 527 26.69 -3.20 -9.29
N LEU A 528 26.73 -4.30 -8.54
CA LEU A 528 25.63 -5.27 -8.47
C LEU A 528 25.07 -5.32 -7.04
N LEU A 529 24.14 -4.42 -6.73
CA LEU A 529 23.29 -4.46 -5.54
C LEU A 529 22.24 -3.35 -5.67
N MET A 530 21.18 -3.55 -6.45
CA MET A 530 20.01 -2.68 -6.37
C MET A 530 18.75 -3.50 -6.64
N PRO A 531 18.00 -3.89 -5.60
CA PRO A 531 16.62 -4.27 -5.76
C PRO A 531 15.72 -3.04 -5.79
N ALA A 532 14.63 -3.23 -6.51
CA ALA A 532 13.57 -2.28 -6.75
C ALA A 532 12.69 -2.04 -5.52
N LEU A 533 11.83 -1.04 -5.59
CA LEU A 533 11.31 -0.39 -4.40
C LEU A 533 9.78 -0.30 -4.42
N LEU A 534 9.17 -0.06 -3.25
CA LEU A 534 7.72 0.12 -3.04
C LEU A 534 7.48 1.23 -1.97
N LEU A 535 6.88 2.37 -2.35
CA LEU A 535 6.58 3.58 -1.58
C LEU A 535 5.09 3.51 -1.36
N ALA A 536 4.68 3.68 -0.11
CA ALA A 536 3.29 3.83 0.22
C ALA A 536 3.10 5.16 0.95
N THR A 537 2.01 5.84 0.65
CA THR A 537 1.80 7.23 1.03
C THR A 537 0.34 7.50 1.33
N SER A 538 0.05 8.15 2.45
CA SER A 538 -1.28 8.67 2.73
C SER A 538 -1.50 10.05 2.07
N VAL A 539 -2.64 10.20 1.40
CA VAL A 539 -2.96 11.42 0.64
C VAL A 539 -4.21 12.12 1.18
N VAL A 540 -4.14 13.45 1.25
CA VAL A 540 -5.25 14.32 1.61
C VAL A 540 -5.91 14.87 0.33
N PRO A 541 -7.26 14.85 0.23
CA PRO A 541 -7.93 15.34 -0.97
C PRO A 541 -7.70 16.84 -1.20
N SER A 542 -7.63 17.22 -2.48
CA SER A 542 -7.41 18.58 -2.97
C SER A 542 -8.59 19.02 -3.84
N THR A 543 -9.00 20.28 -3.72
CA THR A 543 -9.99 20.86 -4.64
C THR A 543 -9.35 21.20 -5.98
N LEU A 544 -10.13 21.34 -7.06
CA LEU A 544 -9.60 21.83 -8.35
C LEU A 544 -8.98 23.24 -8.21
N GLU A 545 -9.53 24.09 -7.33
CA GLU A 545 -9.00 25.43 -7.03
C GLU A 545 -7.64 25.33 -6.34
N GLU A 546 -7.54 24.56 -5.25
CA GLU A 546 -6.27 24.30 -4.54
C GLU A 546 -5.24 23.70 -5.48
N MET A 547 -5.63 22.72 -6.30
CA MET A 547 -4.75 22.05 -7.23
C MET A 547 -4.18 23.00 -8.29
N SER A 548 -5.03 23.86 -8.86
CA SER A 548 -4.63 24.87 -9.84
C SER A 548 -3.65 25.88 -9.24
N LEU A 549 -3.86 26.26 -7.97
CA LEU A 549 -3.00 27.18 -7.25
C LEU A 549 -1.64 26.53 -6.93
N LYS A 550 -1.64 25.30 -6.41
CA LYS A 550 -0.44 24.53 -6.02
C LYS A 550 0.42 24.10 -7.21
N ALA A 551 -0.17 23.83 -8.38
CA ALA A 551 0.58 23.36 -9.53
C ALA A 551 1.60 24.40 -10.04
N GLY A 552 2.85 23.99 -10.26
CA GLY A 552 3.86 24.77 -10.96
C GLY A 552 3.70 24.70 -12.48
N LYS A 553 3.21 23.56 -12.99
CA LYS A 553 2.90 23.35 -14.41
C LYS A 553 1.48 22.82 -14.58
N ILE A 554 0.73 23.36 -15.55
CA ILE A 554 -0.58 22.85 -15.94
C ILE A 554 -0.65 22.78 -17.46
N PHE A 555 -0.93 21.61 -18.01
CA PHE A 555 -1.00 21.43 -19.47
C PHE A 555 -1.83 20.20 -19.88
N TYR A 556 -2.32 20.21 -21.11
CA TYR A 556 -2.83 19.06 -21.85
C TYR A 556 -1.76 18.59 -22.84
N GLY A 557 -1.50 17.29 -22.89
CA GLY A 557 -0.57 16.73 -23.85
C GLY A 557 -0.59 15.22 -23.93
N ARG A 558 0.27 14.69 -24.80
CA ARG A 558 0.47 13.25 -24.99
C ARG A 558 1.80 12.81 -24.40
N CYS A 559 1.80 11.74 -23.61
CA CYS A 559 3.01 11.09 -23.14
C CYS A 559 3.75 10.48 -24.34
N ILE A 560 4.97 10.93 -24.60
CA ILE A 560 5.78 10.45 -25.73
C ILE A 560 6.98 9.62 -25.29
N LYS A 561 7.36 9.69 -24.01
CA LYS A 561 8.43 8.88 -23.45
C LYS A 561 8.25 8.65 -21.96
N VAL A 562 8.51 7.43 -21.52
CA VAL A 562 8.68 7.11 -20.11
C VAL A 562 9.90 6.21 -19.97
N GLU A 563 11.00 6.75 -19.45
CA GLU A 563 12.28 6.05 -19.31
C GLU A 563 12.71 6.06 -17.84
N GLN A 564 12.88 4.89 -17.23
CA GLN A 564 13.34 4.80 -15.84
C GLN A 564 14.85 4.76 -15.73
N GLY A 565 15.37 5.26 -14.62
CA GLY A 565 16.78 5.19 -14.32
C GLY A 565 17.14 5.81 -12.98
N PHE A 566 18.37 6.27 -12.91
CA PHE A 566 18.87 7.04 -11.77
C PHE A 566 19.20 8.44 -12.23
N ASP A 567 18.92 9.42 -11.38
CA ASP A 567 19.32 10.78 -11.61
C ASP A 567 20.82 10.99 -11.34
N GLU A 568 21.29 12.22 -11.54
CA GLU A 568 22.67 12.62 -11.31
C GLU A 568 23.17 12.42 -9.87
N ASN A 569 22.27 12.25 -8.90
CA ASN A 569 22.55 12.01 -7.50
C ASN A 569 22.48 10.51 -7.13
N GLY A 570 22.20 9.64 -8.11
CA GLY A 570 22.01 8.20 -7.88
C GLY A 570 20.66 7.87 -7.26
N LEU A 571 19.66 8.76 -7.39
CA LEU A 571 18.31 8.54 -6.89
C LEU A 571 17.45 7.90 -7.96
N PRO A 572 16.61 6.91 -7.59
CA PRO A 572 15.69 6.31 -8.55
C PRO A 572 14.71 7.36 -9.08
N ALA A 573 14.58 7.41 -10.40
CA ALA A 573 13.85 8.45 -11.08
C ALA A 573 13.09 7.87 -12.28
N ILE A 574 11.88 8.37 -12.48
CA ILE A 574 11.10 8.12 -13.68
C ILE A 574 11.17 9.39 -14.51
N PHE A 575 11.81 9.32 -15.68
CA PHE A 575 11.89 10.43 -16.61
C PHE A 575 10.70 10.35 -17.57
N VAL A 576 9.82 11.35 -17.50
CA VAL A 576 8.57 11.39 -18.25
C VAL A 576 8.63 12.56 -19.21
N LYS A 577 8.26 12.31 -20.46
CA LYS A 577 8.24 13.33 -21.50
C LYS A 577 6.88 13.41 -22.17
N TYR A 578 6.35 14.62 -22.25
CA TYR A 578 5.09 14.95 -22.90
C TYR A 578 5.31 15.86 -24.11
N SER A 579 4.60 15.56 -25.20
CA SER A 579 4.31 16.54 -26.24
C SER A 579 3.09 17.34 -25.82
N VAL A 580 3.27 18.62 -25.54
CA VAL A 580 2.25 19.52 -25.02
C VAL A 580 1.41 20.08 -26.16
N GLU A 581 0.12 19.79 -26.13
CA GLU A 581 -0.86 20.34 -27.06
C GLU A 581 -1.33 21.72 -26.62
N ARG A 582 -1.56 21.89 -25.30
CA ARG A 582 -1.99 23.18 -24.73
C ARG A 582 -1.45 23.36 -23.32
N GLY A 583 -0.67 24.42 -23.10
CA GLY A 583 -0.20 24.83 -21.77
C GLY A 583 -1.05 25.93 -21.17
N ILE A 584 -1.25 25.90 -19.85
CA ILE A 584 -1.96 26.93 -19.06
C ILE A 584 -1.03 27.64 -18.08
N LYS A 585 -0.21 26.88 -17.34
CA LYS A 585 0.68 27.43 -16.30
C LYS A 585 2.06 26.79 -16.43
N GLY A 586 3.11 27.58 -16.32
CA GLY A 586 4.51 27.11 -16.37
C GLY A 586 4.98 26.49 -17.69
N VAL A 587 4.10 26.36 -18.69
CA VAL A 587 4.33 25.68 -19.97
C VAL A 587 3.47 26.33 -21.05
N SER A 588 3.98 26.48 -22.27
CA SER A 588 3.28 27.14 -23.39
C SER A 588 3.07 26.28 -24.65
N GLY A 589 3.60 25.06 -24.68
CA GLY A 589 3.60 24.17 -25.85
C GLY A 589 5.02 23.70 -26.24
N GLY A 590 5.13 22.61 -26.99
CA GLY A 590 6.40 21.96 -27.30
C GLY A 590 6.55 20.64 -26.53
N GLU A 591 7.76 20.30 -26.09
CA GLU A 591 7.99 19.13 -25.26
C GLU A 591 8.30 19.55 -23.82
N VAL A 592 7.74 18.82 -22.85
CA VAL A 592 8.04 18.96 -21.42
C VAL A 592 8.60 17.65 -20.94
N GLU A 593 9.76 17.70 -20.29
CA GLU A 593 10.39 16.57 -19.62
C GLU A 593 10.47 16.89 -18.12
N PHE A 594 10.19 15.90 -17.29
CA PHE A 594 10.29 16.01 -15.85
C PHE A 594 10.68 14.66 -15.25
N LYS A 595 11.25 14.69 -14.04
CA LYS A 595 11.51 13.47 -13.27
C LYS A 595 10.60 13.39 -12.05
N VAL A 596 9.99 12.23 -11.84
CA VAL A 596 9.33 11.86 -10.59
C VAL A 596 10.34 11.10 -9.74
N PHE A 597 10.33 11.26 -8.41
CA PHE A 597 11.09 10.42 -7.51
C PHE A 597 10.48 9.02 -7.58
N GLY A 598 11.12 8.19 -8.39
CA GLY A 598 10.58 6.93 -8.82
C GLY A 598 11.14 5.79 -8.01
N GLU A 599 10.66 4.61 -8.34
CA GLU A 599 11.21 3.35 -7.86
C GLU A 599 12.15 2.83 -8.95
N ASP A 600 13.34 2.33 -8.59
CA ASP A 600 14.18 1.55 -9.51
C ASP A 600 13.37 0.32 -9.88
N LEU A 601 13.06 0.03 -11.15
CA LEU A 601 12.24 -1.15 -11.53
C LEU A 601 12.92 -1.98 -12.63
N GLY A 602 14.26 -2.06 -12.58
CA GLY A 602 15.04 -2.90 -13.48
C GLY A 602 15.24 -2.28 -14.86
N SER A 603 16.41 -2.46 -15.47
CA SER A 603 16.66 -1.93 -16.82
C SER A 603 16.10 -2.91 -17.86
N ARG A 604 15.03 -2.51 -18.57
CA ARG A 604 14.76 -2.75 -20.00
C ARG A 604 13.29 -2.50 -20.32
N SER A 605 13.03 -1.35 -20.93
CA SER A 605 12.06 -1.16 -22.03
C SER A 605 10.92 -2.19 -22.14
N THR A 606 9.82 -1.98 -21.42
CA THR A 606 8.47 -1.62 -21.91
C THR A 606 7.49 -1.68 -20.72
N LEU A 607 7.45 -0.62 -19.91
CA LEU A 607 6.66 -0.57 -18.68
C LEU A 607 5.20 -0.21 -18.96
N ASP A 608 4.30 -1.18 -18.83
CA ASP A 608 2.86 -1.06 -19.06
C ASP A 608 2.04 -1.07 -17.74
N GLY A 609 2.50 -0.34 -16.71
CA GLY A 609 1.59 0.09 -15.64
C GLY A 609 2.11 0.46 -14.24
N SER A 610 3.42 0.48 -13.98
CA SER A 610 3.97 0.94 -12.67
C SER A 610 4.23 2.42 -12.60
N LEU A 611 3.92 3.11 -13.70
CA LEU A 611 4.15 4.51 -13.87
C LEU A 611 2.77 5.14 -14.07
N PRO A 612 2.43 6.25 -13.39
CA PRO A 612 1.18 6.96 -13.62
C PRO A 612 1.15 7.64 -15.01
N PHE A 613 1.99 7.20 -15.95
CA PHE A 613 2.12 7.67 -17.33
C PHE A 613 2.51 6.48 -18.23
N ARG A 614 1.88 6.31 -19.41
CA ARG A 614 2.26 5.29 -20.41
C ARG A 614 2.47 5.93 -21.78
N GLU A 615 3.44 5.45 -22.56
CA GLU A 615 3.77 6.03 -23.87
C GLU A 615 2.59 5.94 -24.85
N GLY A 616 2.03 7.09 -25.23
CA GLY A 616 0.88 7.23 -26.11
C GLY A 616 -0.39 7.79 -25.44
N GLU A 617 -0.49 7.73 -24.10
CA GLU A 617 -1.63 8.26 -23.36
C GLU A 617 -1.71 9.80 -23.44
N GLU A 618 -2.92 10.32 -23.33
CA GLU A 618 -3.18 11.75 -23.30
C GLU A 618 -3.72 12.16 -21.92
N ASP A 619 -3.23 13.28 -21.40
CA ASP A 619 -3.52 13.72 -20.04
C ASP A 619 -3.62 15.23 -19.95
N VAL A 620 -4.55 15.70 -19.10
CA VAL A 620 -4.43 17.01 -18.47
C VAL A 620 -3.66 16.82 -17.16
N LEU A 621 -2.50 17.45 -17.05
CA LEU A 621 -1.58 17.29 -15.91
C LEU A 621 -1.45 18.58 -15.12
N PHE A 622 -1.53 18.45 -13.80
CA PHE A 622 -1.20 19.44 -12.79
C PHE A 622 0.02 18.93 -12.03
N LEU A 623 1.19 19.49 -12.30
CA LEU A 623 2.45 19.08 -11.64
C LEU A 623 2.87 20.14 -10.64
N TYR A 624 3.40 19.72 -9.49
CA TYR A 624 4.09 20.62 -8.56
C TYR A 624 5.27 21.32 -9.25
N LYS A 625 5.75 22.41 -8.65
CA LYS A 625 7.02 22.98 -9.06
C LYS A 625 8.15 21.99 -8.70
N GLU A 626 9.19 21.96 -9.51
CA GLU A 626 10.32 21.06 -9.27
C GLU A 626 11.01 21.41 -7.95
N SER A 627 11.33 20.38 -7.17
CA SER A 627 12.12 20.50 -5.95
C SER A 627 13.57 20.92 -6.27
N ARG A 628 14.36 21.22 -5.25
CA ARG A 628 15.80 21.50 -5.43
C ARG A 628 16.61 20.31 -5.95
N LEU A 629 16.06 19.08 -5.87
CA LEU A 629 16.62 17.89 -6.51
C LEU A 629 16.12 17.70 -7.95
N GLY A 630 15.22 18.55 -8.44
CA GLY A 630 14.63 18.47 -9.77
C GLY A 630 13.44 17.51 -9.87
N PHE A 631 12.93 16.99 -8.74
CA PHE A 631 11.77 16.10 -8.73
C PHE A 631 10.45 16.86 -8.71
N THR A 632 9.43 16.30 -9.35
CA THR A 632 8.05 16.77 -9.30
C THR A 632 7.10 15.57 -9.37
N SER A 633 5.84 15.76 -8.99
CA SER A 633 4.78 14.76 -9.10
C SER A 633 3.47 15.45 -9.47
N PRO A 634 2.46 14.72 -9.96
CA PRO A 634 1.12 15.28 -10.05
C PRO A 634 0.63 15.72 -8.68
N VAL A 635 -0.11 16.83 -8.64
CA VAL A 635 -0.62 17.40 -7.40
C VAL A 635 -1.52 16.38 -6.69
N GLY A 636 -1.22 16.04 -5.42
CA GLY A 636 -1.92 14.96 -4.72
C GLY A 636 -1.69 13.57 -5.30
N ILE A 637 -0.46 13.31 -5.76
CA ILE A 637 0.07 12.06 -6.33
C ILE A 637 -0.58 11.66 -7.66
N TRP A 638 -1.86 11.27 -7.65
CA TRP A 638 -2.65 10.96 -8.86
C TRP A 638 -3.76 11.98 -9.09
N GLN A 639 -4.17 12.76 -8.07
CA GLN A 639 -5.30 13.70 -8.18
C GLN A 639 -5.06 14.74 -9.30
N GLY A 640 -3.81 15.11 -9.55
CA GLY A 640 -3.39 16.02 -10.61
C GLY A 640 -3.26 15.37 -11.99
N ARG A 641 -3.50 14.07 -12.13
CA ARG A 641 -3.65 13.38 -13.43
C ARG A 641 -5.13 13.30 -13.81
N PHE A 642 -5.45 13.84 -14.97
CA PHE A 642 -6.75 13.72 -15.60
C PHE A 642 -6.58 13.03 -16.95
N ARG A 643 -6.83 11.71 -16.99
CA ARG A 643 -6.68 10.91 -18.20
C ARG A 643 -7.70 11.34 -19.25
N VAL A 644 -7.27 11.43 -20.51
CA VAL A 644 -8.13 11.74 -21.65
C VAL A 644 -8.39 10.46 -22.43
N VAL A 645 -9.68 10.16 -22.62
CA VAL A 645 -10.15 8.98 -23.36
C VAL A 645 -11.02 9.39 -24.54
N GLY A 646 -11.15 8.50 -25.54
CA GLY A 646 -11.87 8.76 -26.79
C GLY A 646 -11.01 9.41 -27.88
N GLU A 647 -11.58 9.57 -29.07
CA GLU A 647 -10.87 10.07 -30.25
C GLU A 647 -11.50 11.33 -30.84
N GLY A 648 -10.66 12.17 -31.46
CA GLY A 648 -11.09 13.37 -32.19
C GLY A 648 -11.96 14.30 -31.34
N SER A 649 -13.16 14.62 -31.82
CA SER A 649 -14.11 15.49 -31.11
C SER A 649 -14.86 14.80 -29.96
N ALA A 650 -14.69 13.49 -29.77
CA ALA A 650 -15.32 12.73 -28.68
C ALA A 650 -14.41 12.60 -27.45
N LYS A 651 -13.22 13.22 -27.46
CA LYS A 651 -12.30 13.21 -26.33
C LYS A 651 -12.95 13.77 -25.06
N ARG A 652 -12.80 13.03 -23.96
CA ARG A 652 -13.33 13.36 -22.64
C ARG A 652 -12.28 13.12 -21.56
N VAL A 653 -12.36 13.92 -20.50
CA VAL A 653 -11.54 13.74 -19.31
C VAL A 653 -12.21 12.75 -18.36
N VAL A 654 -11.44 11.79 -17.85
CA VAL A 654 -11.80 10.94 -16.72
C VAL A 654 -11.48 11.71 -15.44
N MET A 655 -12.50 11.92 -14.61
CA MET A 655 -12.38 12.71 -13.39
C MET A 655 -11.75 11.84 -12.29
N PRO A 656 -10.57 12.19 -11.75
CA PRO A 656 -9.95 11.40 -10.67
C PRO A 656 -10.81 11.44 -9.41
N LYS A 657 -10.98 10.28 -8.75
CA LYS A 657 -11.63 10.21 -7.43
C LYS A 657 -10.82 11.02 -6.39
N GLY A 658 -11.51 11.57 -5.39
CA GLY A 658 -10.88 12.39 -4.35
C GLY A 658 -10.61 13.86 -4.71
N VAL A 659 -10.95 14.31 -5.93
CA VAL A 659 -10.90 15.74 -6.29
C VAL A 659 -12.26 16.38 -6.06
N ALA A 660 -12.30 17.37 -5.16
CA ALA A 660 -13.50 18.17 -4.93
C ALA A 660 -13.61 19.30 -5.97
N PHE A 661 -14.78 19.40 -6.61
CA PHE A 661 -15.07 20.45 -7.58
C PHE A 661 -15.88 21.57 -6.92
N PRO A 662 -15.65 22.86 -7.26
CA PRO A 662 -16.33 23.96 -6.58
C PRO A 662 -17.85 23.87 -6.73
N GLU A 663 -18.58 23.83 -5.61
CA GLU A 663 -20.03 24.04 -5.62
C GLU A 663 -20.37 25.53 -5.70
N GLY A 664 -21.29 25.91 -6.59
CA GLY A 664 -22.16 27.05 -6.35
C GLY A 664 -21.57 28.47 -6.30
N ARG A 665 -20.40 28.77 -6.91
CA ARG A 665 -20.09 30.18 -7.25
C ARG A 665 -21.00 30.63 -8.39
N ALA A 666 -21.72 31.75 -8.20
CA ALA A 666 -22.72 32.28 -9.13
C ALA A 666 -22.19 32.35 -10.57
N GLY A 667 -22.56 31.37 -11.40
CA GLY A 667 -22.11 31.24 -12.79
C GLY A 667 -21.70 29.83 -13.22
N TYR A 668 -21.31 28.97 -12.28
CA TYR A 668 -20.90 27.60 -12.56
C TYR A 668 -21.99 26.61 -12.10
N LYS A 669 -22.63 25.91 -13.05
CA LYS A 669 -23.44 24.71 -12.72
C LYS A 669 -22.47 23.65 -12.22
N SER A 670 -22.84 22.92 -11.16
CA SER A 670 -22.06 21.82 -10.63
C SER A 670 -21.60 20.89 -11.76
N VAL A 671 -20.29 20.68 -11.85
CA VAL A 671 -19.73 19.59 -12.66
C VAL A 671 -19.94 18.35 -11.79
N GLY A 672 -21.15 17.78 -11.84
CA GLY A 672 -21.45 16.54 -11.12
C GLY A 672 -20.58 15.41 -11.66
N THR A 673 -20.31 14.40 -10.82
CA THR A 673 -19.73 13.11 -11.23
C THR A 673 -20.57 12.55 -12.38
N GLY A 674 -20.01 12.54 -13.60
CA GLY A 674 -20.72 12.21 -14.84
C GLY A 674 -20.83 13.34 -15.87
N THR A 675 -20.37 14.54 -15.56
CA THR A 675 -20.25 15.63 -16.54
C THR A 675 -19.01 15.38 -17.41
N ILE A 676 -19.23 15.01 -18.67
CA ILE A 676 -18.16 14.90 -19.67
C ILE A 676 -17.58 16.30 -19.91
N VAL A 677 -16.36 16.54 -19.45
CA VAL A 677 -15.60 17.75 -19.78
C VAL A 677 -14.57 17.39 -20.84
N THR A 678 -14.52 18.14 -21.93
CA THR A 678 -13.43 18.01 -22.91
C THR A 678 -12.12 18.49 -22.27
N PRO A 679 -10.93 18.04 -22.72
CA PRO A 679 -9.66 18.53 -22.18
C PRO A 679 -9.56 20.06 -22.22
N ASP A 680 -9.99 20.67 -23.33
CA ASP A 680 -10.04 22.13 -23.47
C ASP A 680 -11.02 22.80 -22.52
N GLY A 681 -12.19 22.19 -22.28
CA GLY A 681 -13.18 22.71 -21.34
C GLY A 681 -12.67 22.73 -19.90
N LEU A 682 -11.91 21.71 -19.50
CA LEU A 682 -11.27 21.66 -18.18
C LEU A 682 -10.18 22.75 -18.07
N LEU A 683 -9.34 22.89 -19.10
CA LEU A 683 -8.31 23.94 -19.11
C LEU A 683 -8.89 25.36 -19.14
N ASP A 684 -10.04 25.57 -19.77
CA ASP A 684 -10.76 26.85 -19.74
C ASP A 684 -11.29 27.16 -18.33
N LEU A 685 -11.84 26.17 -17.63
CA LEU A 685 -12.26 26.29 -16.23
C LEU A 685 -11.07 26.68 -15.34
N VAL A 686 -9.95 25.98 -15.45
CA VAL A 686 -8.71 26.27 -14.71
C VAL A 686 -8.20 27.68 -15.01
N SER A 687 -8.20 28.07 -16.29
CA SER A 687 -7.80 29.42 -16.70
C SER A 687 -8.66 30.50 -16.05
N HIS A 688 -9.96 30.23 -15.86
CA HIS A 688 -10.85 31.15 -15.15
C HIS A 688 -10.56 31.20 -13.65
N ILE A 689 -10.34 30.04 -13.01
CA ILE A 689 -9.96 29.96 -11.59
C ILE A 689 -8.70 30.80 -11.33
N LEU A 690 -7.66 30.62 -12.13
CA LEU A 690 -6.40 31.35 -11.98
C LEU A 690 -6.58 32.87 -12.18
N LYS A 691 -7.40 33.31 -13.15
CA LYS A 691 -7.69 34.74 -13.38
C LYS A 691 -8.55 35.38 -12.30
N GLY A 692 -9.33 34.59 -11.56
CA GLY A 692 -10.12 35.08 -10.42
C GLY A 692 -9.31 35.16 -9.12
N ALA A 693 -8.13 34.53 -9.08
CA ALA A 693 -7.22 34.54 -7.93
C ALA A 693 -6.12 35.63 -8.03
N GLU A 694 -5.80 36.10 -9.24
CA GLU A 694 -4.99 37.32 -9.52
C GLU A 694 -5.77 38.60 -9.24
#